data_AF-A0A1N7QC51-F1
#
_entry.id   AF-A0A1N7QC51-F1
#
_cell.length_a   1.000
_cell.length_b   1.000
_cell.length_c   1.000
_cell.angle_alpha   90.00
_cell.angle_beta   90.00
_cell.angle_gamma   90.00
#
_symmetry.space_group_name_H-M   'P 1'
#
loop_
_entity.id
_entity.type
_entity.pdbx_description
1 polymer ?
#
loop_
_entity_poly.entity_id
_entity_poly.type
_entity_poly.pdbx_seq_one_letter_code
_entity_poly.pdbx_strand_id
1 'polypeptide(L)'
;MKPSSTAEGKRLAKADAYISQCLKRYRGNSDELRFQLLEAASSRLGGFDFHAFCSKFAIKPLMAPERLLNDAKTLVQLLDDTGIHPSLCLSALAREALDHSEQRNSGAYHTDFRLALHLAHSVEAHFTKGAKVLDPACGAGILLTAVSIVACGPDRLLASEWLRESVYAADLSAFALRGTRLSLASLTDDLDAIAAMYAHWRAQDSLLAPDARWLELSEDGFDVVIANPPWEKVKLTRHEYAKANGETRDYGTSYRLQSLAGYEEAKTERAAMAGSLIDRYPVLAKGEPDLYVAFVELLYKLTRVGGHGALLVPAGLIRSLSTETLRRALVEGTDDLAFTIMENRARHFAIDTRFKFLVVNYRRKASSSKALAAVKIGHATADSERVKPAPQVRLALKDIEHLRSDLTLPEVRSAEEWYLFKKMQNGGLVISSEDSSWYPEFCREIDMTHGRRYFVKRPEKGCLPVIEGRMVQPHRLGCKSYVSGEGRSAVWQNIQPGQSRVAPQFWLPLSAASAEATRRSRRMRVGFCDITGQTNERSMMAALIPPGVICGNKVPTISFPNDPSDDRLFLWLAIVNSLPFDWLLRRIVTTTVNYFVLLSLRLPNLDINSLPAQRLISVARKLHELDQSKNSSFENVWRIAELRCEADVLVARAYGCSEDDLRLILQDFPLLDRGQPAIHGETSSTITEDVLLSAWLRNAEAGNEQNEQIAQRVEPARKLGAIPYVSSEFVSNIREKFNEVVR
;
A
#
# COMPACT_ATOMS: atom_id res chain seq x y z
N MET A 1 25.05 -9.83 -11.15
CA MET A 1 23.71 -9.52 -10.63
C MET A 1 23.66 -9.86 -9.14
N LYS A 2 23.10 -8.98 -8.30
CA LYS A 2 22.73 -9.41 -6.94
C LYS A 2 21.64 -10.48 -7.08
N PRO A 3 21.65 -11.56 -6.26
CA PRO A 3 20.55 -12.53 -6.29
C PRO A 3 19.22 -11.81 -6.09
N SER A 4 18.23 -12.14 -6.91
CA SER A 4 16.89 -11.55 -6.81
C SER A 4 16.34 -11.74 -5.39
N SER A 5 15.75 -10.68 -4.84
CA SER A 5 15.11 -10.72 -3.52
C SER A 5 13.70 -11.35 -3.55
N THR A 6 13.16 -11.65 -4.74
CA THR A 6 11.84 -12.29 -4.92
C THR A 6 11.89 -13.79 -4.64
N ALA A 7 10.75 -14.39 -4.29
CA ALA A 7 10.69 -15.84 -4.08
C ALA A 7 10.92 -16.62 -5.40
N GLU A 8 10.30 -16.17 -6.49
CA GLU A 8 10.49 -16.72 -7.84
C GLU A 8 11.97 -16.66 -8.26
N GLY A 9 12.62 -15.51 -8.09
CA GLY A 9 14.02 -15.33 -8.47
C GLY A 9 14.98 -16.22 -7.67
N LYS A 10 14.65 -16.57 -6.42
CA LYS A 10 15.42 -17.56 -5.65
C LYS A 10 15.28 -18.97 -6.21
N ARG A 11 14.07 -19.36 -6.66
CA ARG A 11 13.83 -20.68 -7.29
C ARG A 11 14.55 -20.78 -8.64
N LEU A 12 14.58 -19.69 -9.41
CA LEU A 12 15.24 -19.62 -10.72
C LEU A 12 16.77 -19.41 -10.66
N ALA A 13 17.36 -19.19 -9.48
CA ALA A 13 18.77 -18.79 -9.35
C ALA A 13 19.75 -19.78 -9.98
N LYS A 14 19.49 -21.10 -9.87
CA LYS A 14 20.34 -22.13 -10.49
C LYS A 14 20.26 -22.08 -12.02
N ALA A 15 19.06 -21.96 -12.57
CA ALA A 15 18.84 -21.84 -14.02
C ALA A 15 19.49 -20.58 -14.59
N ASP A 16 19.32 -19.43 -13.93
CA ASP A 16 19.92 -18.17 -14.38
C ASP A 16 21.46 -18.16 -14.28
N ALA A 17 22.01 -18.79 -13.23
CA ALA A 17 23.46 -19.00 -13.10
C ALA A 17 24.00 -19.90 -14.22
N TYR A 18 23.27 -20.96 -14.59
CA TYR A 18 23.62 -21.84 -15.69
C TYR A 18 23.59 -21.11 -17.03
N ILE A 19 22.54 -20.32 -17.31
CA ILE A 19 22.47 -19.46 -18.50
C ILE A 19 23.71 -18.54 -18.53
N SER A 20 24.00 -17.85 -17.44
CA SER A 20 25.18 -16.96 -17.34
C SER A 20 26.50 -17.69 -17.63
N GLN A 21 26.63 -18.97 -17.22
CA GLN A 21 27.78 -19.80 -17.52
C GLN A 21 27.88 -20.11 -19.03
N CYS A 22 26.76 -20.45 -19.67
CA CYS A 22 26.72 -20.68 -21.12
C CYS A 22 27.11 -19.42 -21.91
N LEU A 23 26.59 -18.26 -21.51
CA LEU A 23 26.89 -16.97 -22.17
C LEU A 23 28.38 -16.62 -22.11
N LYS A 24 29.05 -16.86 -20.96
CA LYS A 24 30.50 -16.61 -20.80
C LYS A 24 31.38 -17.40 -21.77
N ARG A 25 30.88 -18.52 -22.30
CA ARG A 25 31.62 -19.35 -23.28
C ARG A 25 31.61 -18.74 -24.69
N TYR A 26 30.92 -17.63 -24.90
CA TYR A 26 30.78 -16.95 -26.18
C TYR A 26 31.28 -15.51 -26.10
N ARG A 27 32.10 -15.10 -27.08
CA ARG A 27 32.58 -13.72 -27.22
C ARG A 27 31.75 -13.02 -28.32
N GLY A 28 30.57 -12.51 -27.96
CA GLY A 28 29.67 -11.82 -28.89
C GLY A 28 28.43 -11.28 -28.18
N ASN A 29 27.35 -11.06 -28.93
CA ASN A 29 26.09 -10.52 -28.37
C ASN A 29 25.48 -11.50 -27.36
N SER A 30 25.62 -11.19 -26.07
CA SER A 30 25.20 -12.05 -24.97
C SER A 30 23.68 -12.08 -24.79
N ASP A 31 22.99 -11.00 -25.10
CA ASP A 31 21.53 -10.92 -24.99
C ASP A 31 20.86 -11.75 -26.09
N GLU A 32 21.36 -11.65 -27.32
CA GLU A 32 20.88 -12.49 -28.43
C GLU A 32 21.13 -13.97 -28.15
N LEU A 33 22.32 -14.34 -27.65
CA LEU A 33 22.61 -15.73 -27.30
C LEU A 33 21.72 -16.23 -26.16
N ARG A 34 21.38 -15.37 -25.19
CA ARG A 34 20.44 -15.71 -24.10
C ARG A 34 19.09 -16.10 -24.68
N PHE A 35 18.54 -15.28 -25.57
CA PHE A 35 17.26 -15.59 -26.21
C PHE A 35 17.34 -16.88 -27.03
N GLN A 36 18.39 -17.11 -27.81
CA GLN A 36 18.53 -18.33 -28.59
C GLN A 36 18.64 -19.59 -27.71
N LEU A 37 19.30 -19.51 -26.56
CA LEU A 37 19.33 -20.59 -25.58
C LEU A 37 17.95 -20.87 -24.97
N LEU A 38 17.19 -19.82 -24.66
CA LEU A 38 15.82 -19.93 -24.14
C LEU A 38 14.85 -20.46 -25.21
N GLU A 39 15.01 -20.06 -26.48
CA GLU A 39 14.25 -20.57 -27.62
C GLU A 39 14.59 -22.05 -27.89
N ALA A 40 15.85 -22.46 -27.71
CA ALA A 40 16.23 -23.87 -27.76
C ALA A 40 15.68 -24.68 -26.57
N ALA A 41 15.53 -24.08 -25.38
CA ALA A 41 14.83 -24.74 -24.28
C ALA A 41 13.31 -24.83 -24.54
N SER A 42 12.73 -23.78 -25.11
CA SER A 42 11.34 -23.75 -25.56
C SER A 42 11.06 -24.84 -26.60
N SER A 43 11.94 -25.05 -27.58
CA SER A 43 11.77 -26.12 -28.58
C SER A 43 11.81 -27.52 -27.98
N ARG A 44 12.65 -27.75 -26.96
CA ARG A 44 12.67 -29.04 -26.24
C ARG A 44 11.39 -29.29 -25.45
N LEU A 45 10.82 -28.25 -24.85
CA LEU A 45 9.57 -28.33 -24.08
C LEU A 45 8.35 -28.46 -25.00
N GLY A 46 8.30 -27.62 -26.03
CA GLY A 46 7.24 -27.58 -27.03
C GLY A 46 7.30 -28.74 -28.03
N GLY A 47 8.45 -29.38 -28.23
CA GLY A 47 8.59 -30.52 -29.14
C GLY A 47 8.69 -30.15 -30.63
N PHE A 48 8.79 -28.86 -30.95
CA PHE A 48 8.97 -28.39 -32.33
C PHE A 48 10.44 -28.40 -32.76
N ASP A 49 10.68 -28.47 -34.07
CA ASP A 49 12.02 -28.41 -34.64
C ASP A 49 12.62 -26.99 -34.51
N PHE A 50 13.77 -26.89 -33.82
CA PHE A 50 14.42 -25.61 -33.54
C PHE A 50 14.95 -24.93 -34.81
N HIS A 51 15.44 -25.68 -35.79
CA HIS A 51 15.95 -25.10 -37.04
C HIS A 51 14.81 -24.50 -37.88
N ALA A 52 13.69 -25.21 -37.98
CA ALA A 52 12.47 -24.73 -38.63
C ALA A 52 11.90 -23.51 -37.89
N PHE A 53 11.91 -23.50 -36.55
CA PHE A 53 11.54 -22.33 -35.75
C PHE A 53 12.44 -21.12 -36.08
N CYS A 54 13.76 -21.29 -36.07
CA CYS A 54 14.68 -20.21 -36.41
C CYS A 54 14.42 -19.68 -37.82
N SER A 55 14.17 -20.57 -38.78
CA SER A 55 13.85 -20.20 -40.17
C SER A 55 12.52 -19.44 -40.27
N LYS A 56 11.45 -19.93 -39.61
CA LYS A 56 10.11 -19.34 -39.57
C LYS A 56 10.12 -17.90 -39.03
N PHE A 57 10.95 -17.65 -38.01
CA PHE A 57 11.02 -16.37 -37.32
C PHE A 57 12.28 -15.55 -37.66
N ALA A 58 12.96 -15.89 -38.76
CA ALA A 58 14.14 -15.19 -39.27
C ALA A 58 15.28 -14.99 -38.23
N ILE A 59 15.46 -15.97 -37.33
CA ILE A 59 16.51 -15.98 -36.31
C ILE A 59 17.77 -16.59 -36.92
N LYS A 60 18.90 -15.89 -36.82
CA LYS A 60 20.21 -16.40 -37.25
C LYS A 60 20.96 -16.98 -36.04
N PRO A 61 21.13 -18.31 -35.94
CA PRO A 61 21.84 -18.89 -34.81
C PRO A 61 23.28 -18.36 -34.70
N LEU A 62 23.67 -17.93 -33.51
CA LEU A 62 25.03 -17.43 -33.22
C LEU A 62 26.05 -18.56 -33.08
N MET A 63 25.58 -19.80 -32.96
CA MET A 63 26.38 -21.02 -32.90
C MET A 63 25.58 -22.20 -33.47
N ALA A 64 26.25 -23.34 -33.63
CA ALA A 64 25.64 -24.58 -34.12
C ALA A 64 24.37 -24.92 -33.30
N PRO A 65 23.21 -25.14 -33.95
CA PRO A 65 21.95 -25.47 -33.27
C PRO A 65 22.06 -26.65 -32.29
N GLU A 66 22.88 -27.66 -32.62
CA GLU A 66 23.11 -28.85 -31.78
C GLU A 66 23.72 -28.47 -30.44
N ARG A 67 24.60 -27.46 -30.42
CA ARG A 67 25.21 -26.94 -29.19
C ARG A 67 24.18 -26.24 -28.32
N LEU A 68 23.34 -25.39 -28.91
CA LEU A 68 22.25 -24.71 -28.19
C LEU A 68 21.27 -25.72 -27.61
N LEU A 69 20.87 -26.72 -28.39
CA LEU A 69 19.98 -27.79 -27.95
C LEU A 69 20.57 -28.64 -26.83
N ASN A 70 21.89 -28.88 -26.85
CA ASN A 70 22.57 -29.61 -25.77
C ASN A 70 22.63 -28.80 -24.47
N ASP A 71 22.97 -27.52 -24.53
CA ASP A 71 22.93 -26.64 -23.36
C ASP A 71 21.47 -26.50 -22.84
N ALA A 72 20.50 -26.36 -23.74
CA ALA A 72 19.08 -26.29 -23.42
C ALA A 72 18.56 -27.55 -22.71
N LYS A 73 19.10 -28.74 -22.99
CA LYS A 73 18.73 -29.98 -22.27
C LYS A 73 18.97 -29.85 -20.77
N THR A 74 20.12 -29.32 -20.40
CA THR A 74 20.48 -29.11 -18.99
C THR A 74 19.63 -28.00 -18.38
N LEU A 75 19.38 -26.93 -19.14
CA LEU A 75 18.52 -25.85 -18.69
C LEU A 75 17.10 -26.35 -18.37
N VAL A 76 16.47 -27.14 -19.25
CA VAL A 76 15.12 -27.69 -19.04
C VAL A 76 15.05 -28.49 -17.73
N GLN A 77 16.04 -29.36 -17.45
CA GLN A 77 16.10 -30.08 -16.17
C GLN A 77 16.14 -29.12 -14.97
N LEU A 78 16.92 -28.04 -15.06
CA LEU A 78 16.98 -27.03 -14.01
C LEU A 78 15.66 -26.26 -13.85
N LEU A 79 14.86 -26.12 -14.92
CA LEU A 79 13.53 -25.51 -14.84
C LEU A 79 12.56 -26.43 -14.08
N ASP A 80 12.58 -27.72 -14.35
CA ASP A 80 11.74 -28.71 -13.66
C ASP A 80 12.04 -28.75 -12.15
N ASP A 81 13.32 -28.69 -11.78
CA ASP A 81 13.79 -28.67 -10.38
C ASP A 81 13.30 -27.45 -9.60
N THR A 82 12.79 -26.41 -10.28
CA THR A 82 12.26 -25.22 -9.60
C THR A 82 10.91 -25.47 -8.96
N GLY A 83 10.12 -26.42 -9.46
CA GLY A 83 8.70 -26.61 -9.10
C GLY A 83 7.77 -25.48 -9.57
N ILE A 84 8.22 -24.63 -10.49
CA ILE A 84 7.39 -23.68 -11.24
C ILE A 84 7.19 -24.27 -12.64
N HIS A 85 6.02 -24.07 -13.26
CA HIS A 85 5.76 -24.56 -14.62
C HIS A 85 6.84 -24.07 -15.60
N PRO A 86 7.50 -24.95 -16.39
CA PRO A 86 8.64 -24.57 -17.22
C PRO A 86 8.39 -23.38 -18.16
N SER A 87 7.21 -23.28 -18.75
CA SER A 87 6.83 -22.12 -19.60
C SER A 87 6.81 -20.79 -18.84
N LEU A 88 6.38 -20.80 -17.56
CA LEU A 88 6.42 -19.61 -16.69
C LEU A 88 7.87 -19.30 -16.30
N CYS A 89 8.72 -20.31 -16.10
CA CYS A 89 10.16 -20.12 -15.90
C CYS A 89 10.82 -19.46 -17.12
N LEU A 90 10.49 -19.91 -18.33
CA LEU A 90 11.00 -19.31 -19.56
C LEU A 90 10.60 -17.84 -19.68
N SER A 91 9.32 -17.52 -19.42
CA SER A 91 8.85 -16.13 -19.39
C SER A 91 9.64 -15.29 -18.37
N ALA A 92 9.83 -15.80 -17.16
CA ALA A 92 10.57 -15.11 -16.12
C ALA A 92 12.06 -14.91 -16.45
N LEU A 93 12.70 -15.89 -17.10
CA LEU A 93 14.10 -15.83 -17.52
C LEU A 93 14.31 -14.98 -18.78
N ALA A 94 13.28 -14.77 -19.59
CA ALA A 94 13.31 -13.94 -20.80
C ALA A 94 13.10 -12.44 -20.53
N ARG A 95 12.84 -12.05 -19.29
CA ARG A 95 12.73 -10.63 -18.89
C ARG A 95 14.04 -9.91 -19.20
N GLU A 96 13.94 -8.72 -19.77
CA GLU A 96 15.09 -7.88 -20.07
C GLU A 96 15.87 -7.56 -18.80
N ALA A 97 17.20 -7.61 -18.90
CA ALA A 97 18.10 -7.30 -17.79
C ALA A 97 18.18 -5.78 -17.59
N LEU A 98 17.11 -5.18 -17.08
CA LEU A 98 17.09 -3.77 -16.70
C LEU A 98 17.91 -3.57 -15.41
N ASP A 99 18.73 -2.53 -15.34
CA ASP A 99 19.35 -2.17 -14.08
C ASP A 99 18.29 -1.66 -13.07
N HIS A 100 18.66 -1.54 -11.78
CA HIS A 100 17.71 -1.12 -10.74
C HIS A 100 17.17 0.32 -10.90
N SER A 101 17.84 1.16 -11.68
CA SER A 101 17.38 2.51 -12.03
C SER A 101 16.41 2.44 -13.20
N GLU A 102 16.74 1.69 -14.24
CA GLU A 102 15.92 1.47 -15.44
C GLU A 102 14.63 0.71 -15.12
N GLN A 103 14.66 -0.29 -14.24
CA GLN A 103 13.46 -1.00 -13.78
C GLN A 103 12.48 -0.08 -13.00
N ARG A 104 13.01 0.96 -12.34
CA ARG A 104 12.22 1.98 -11.63
C ARG A 104 11.82 3.19 -12.48
N ASN A 105 12.49 3.36 -13.64
CA ASN A 105 12.25 4.42 -14.63
C ASN A 105 11.40 3.95 -15.83
N SER A 106 11.19 2.62 -15.96
CA SER A 106 10.19 1.98 -16.82
C SER A 106 8.93 1.46 -16.10
N GLY A 107 8.97 1.33 -14.77
CA GLY A 107 7.82 0.94 -13.95
C GLY A 107 7.47 -0.53 -14.07
N ALA A 108 8.35 -1.29 -14.72
CA ALA A 108 8.19 -2.70 -15.02
C ALA A 108 8.42 -3.57 -13.77
N TYR A 109 7.39 -3.64 -12.93
CA TYR A 109 7.33 -4.62 -11.86
C TYR A 109 6.87 -5.96 -12.44
N HIS A 110 7.81 -6.84 -12.71
CA HIS A 110 7.47 -8.15 -13.28
C HIS A 110 6.57 -8.98 -12.38
N THR A 111 5.49 -9.51 -12.96
CA THR A 111 4.52 -10.35 -12.26
C THR A 111 5.11 -11.71 -11.92
N ASP A 112 5.04 -12.07 -10.65
CA ASP A 112 5.42 -13.39 -10.11
C ASP A 112 4.41 -14.47 -10.55
N PHE A 113 4.91 -15.69 -10.82
CA PHE A 113 4.08 -16.81 -11.31
C PHE A 113 2.82 -17.08 -10.46
N ARG A 114 2.87 -16.90 -9.14
CA ARG A 114 1.73 -17.13 -8.23
C ARG A 114 0.62 -16.13 -8.49
N LEU A 115 0.99 -14.87 -8.72
CA LEU A 115 0.05 -13.82 -9.09
C LEU A 115 -0.51 -14.05 -10.50
N ALA A 116 0.35 -14.46 -11.44
CA ALA A 116 -0.08 -14.73 -12.81
C ALA A 116 -1.13 -15.85 -12.89
N LEU A 117 -0.88 -16.97 -12.21
CA LEU A 117 -1.84 -18.07 -12.11
C LEU A 117 -3.11 -17.66 -11.37
N HIS A 118 -2.99 -16.85 -10.30
CA HIS A 118 -4.17 -16.36 -9.58
C HIS A 118 -5.06 -15.48 -10.47
N LEU A 119 -4.48 -14.56 -11.24
CA LEU A 119 -5.23 -13.75 -12.20
C LEU A 119 -5.87 -14.62 -13.28
N ALA A 120 -5.14 -15.59 -13.85
CA ALA A 120 -5.67 -16.51 -14.86
C ALA A 120 -6.90 -17.29 -14.33
N HIS A 121 -6.79 -17.89 -13.13
CA HIS A 121 -7.92 -18.59 -12.50
C HIS A 121 -9.11 -17.67 -12.19
N SER A 122 -8.89 -16.38 -11.93
CA SER A 122 -9.98 -15.45 -11.64
C SER A 122 -10.91 -15.18 -12.83
N VAL A 123 -10.50 -15.54 -14.04
CA VAL A 123 -11.27 -15.39 -15.28
C VAL A 123 -11.37 -16.70 -16.09
N GLU A 124 -11.03 -17.83 -15.49
CA GLU A 124 -10.99 -19.16 -16.12
C GLU A 124 -12.32 -19.55 -16.78
N ALA A 125 -13.44 -19.21 -16.15
CA ALA A 125 -14.78 -19.47 -16.67
C ALA A 125 -15.07 -18.78 -18.02
N HIS A 126 -14.18 -17.90 -18.50
CA HIS A 126 -14.33 -17.14 -19.74
C HIS A 126 -13.38 -17.61 -20.85
N PHE A 127 -12.57 -18.64 -20.61
CA PHE A 127 -11.69 -19.24 -21.61
C PHE A 127 -12.47 -20.25 -22.48
N THR A 128 -13.42 -19.76 -23.26
CA THR A 128 -14.21 -20.56 -24.22
C THR A 128 -13.54 -20.62 -25.59
N LYS A 129 -13.91 -21.59 -26.43
CA LYS A 129 -13.41 -21.67 -27.82
C LYS A 129 -13.65 -20.35 -28.57
N GLY A 130 -12.61 -19.84 -29.22
CA GLY A 130 -12.64 -18.57 -29.96
C GLY A 130 -12.62 -17.30 -29.10
N ALA A 131 -12.50 -17.41 -27.77
CA ALA A 131 -12.37 -16.23 -26.90
C ALA A 131 -11.08 -15.47 -27.22
N LYS A 132 -11.15 -14.15 -27.36
CA LYS A 132 -9.97 -13.30 -27.57
C LYS A 132 -9.46 -12.76 -26.25
N VAL A 133 -8.25 -13.15 -25.86
CA VAL A 133 -7.58 -12.71 -24.64
C VAL A 133 -6.42 -11.78 -24.98
N LEU A 134 -6.43 -10.58 -24.40
CA LEU A 134 -5.40 -9.57 -24.62
C LEU A 134 -4.64 -9.23 -23.33
N ASP A 135 -3.32 -9.09 -23.46
CA ASP A 135 -2.50 -8.28 -22.56
C ASP A 135 -1.81 -7.14 -23.37
N PRO A 136 -2.19 -5.86 -23.16
CA PRO A 136 -1.64 -4.75 -23.93
C PRO A 136 -0.33 -4.19 -23.35
N ALA A 137 0.22 -4.79 -22.29
CA ALA A 137 1.53 -4.47 -21.74
C ALA A 137 2.18 -5.76 -21.23
N CYS A 138 2.33 -6.74 -22.12
CA CYS A 138 2.52 -8.13 -21.73
C CYS A 138 3.89 -8.43 -21.12
N GLY A 139 4.88 -7.54 -21.29
CA GLY A 139 6.27 -7.81 -20.97
C GLY A 139 6.72 -9.12 -21.63
N ALA A 140 7.43 -9.97 -20.88
CA ALA A 140 7.85 -11.30 -21.33
C ALA A 140 6.72 -12.36 -21.27
N GLY A 141 5.45 -11.95 -21.13
CA GLY A 141 4.31 -12.82 -21.41
C GLY A 141 3.83 -13.71 -20.27
N ILE A 142 4.21 -13.43 -19.02
CA ILE A 142 3.92 -14.32 -17.89
C ILE A 142 2.41 -14.49 -17.64
N LEU A 143 1.62 -13.42 -17.85
CA LEU A 143 0.16 -13.45 -17.71
C LEU A 143 -0.49 -14.27 -18.82
N LEU A 144 -0.13 -14.01 -20.08
CA LEU A 144 -0.63 -14.79 -21.22
C LEU A 144 -0.20 -16.26 -21.14
N THR A 145 1.00 -16.55 -20.65
CA THR A 145 1.47 -17.92 -20.42
C THR A 145 0.64 -18.60 -19.34
N ALA A 146 0.37 -17.92 -18.22
CA ALA A 146 -0.49 -18.46 -17.16
C ALA A 146 -1.92 -18.70 -17.64
N VAL A 147 -2.48 -17.78 -18.42
CA VAL A 147 -3.80 -17.95 -19.06
C VAL A 147 -3.81 -19.18 -19.95
N SER A 148 -2.83 -19.36 -20.84
CA SER A 148 -2.78 -20.50 -21.75
C SER A 148 -2.62 -21.84 -20.99
N ILE A 149 -1.85 -21.87 -19.90
CA ILE A 149 -1.74 -23.04 -19.04
C ILE A 149 -3.09 -23.38 -18.38
N VAL A 150 -3.80 -22.38 -17.87
CA VAL A 150 -5.11 -22.60 -17.23
C VAL A 150 -6.17 -23.00 -18.26
N ALA A 151 -6.18 -22.39 -19.44
CA ALA A 151 -7.14 -22.67 -20.50
C ALA A 151 -6.97 -24.06 -21.12
N CYS A 152 -5.72 -24.52 -21.29
CA CYS A 152 -5.43 -25.73 -22.05
C CYS A 152 -5.06 -26.94 -21.18
N GLY A 153 -4.60 -26.70 -19.94
CA GLY A 153 -3.98 -27.75 -19.13
C GLY A 153 -2.79 -28.39 -19.87
N PRO A 154 -2.61 -29.73 -19.77
CA PRO A 154 -1.55 -30.45 -20.48
C PRO A 154 -1.89 -30.80 -21.95
N ASP A 155 -3.06 -30.43 -22.47
CA ASP A 155 -3.51 -30.80 -23.81
C ASP A 155 -2.84 -29.91 -24.89
N ARG A 156 -1.93 -30.52 -25.65
CA ARG A 156 -1.17 -29.84 -26.72
C ARG A 156 -2.02 -29.48 -27.94
N LEU A 157 -3.02 -30.30 -28.27
CA LEU A 157 -3.89 -30.00 -29.42
C LEU A 157 -4.77 -28.79 -29.10
N LEU A 158 -5.31 -28.76 -27.88
CA LEU A 158 -6.04 -27.61 -27.37
C LEU A 158 -5.13 -26.38 -27.28
N ALA A 159 -3.88 -26.54 -26.83
CA ALA A 159 -2.90 -25.45 -26.82
C ALA A 159 -2.64 -24.90 -28.23
N SER A 160 -2.48 -25.75 -29.24
CA SER A 160 -2.31 -25.30 -30.63
C SER A 160 -3.50 -24.50 -31.15
N GLU A 161 -4.74 -24.96 -30.93
CA GLU A 161 -5.95 -24.18 -31.28
C GLU A 161 -6.01 -22.86 -30.51
N TRP A 162 -5.79 -22.90 -29.19
CA TRP A 162 -5.85 -21.73 -28.31
C TRP A 162 -4.83 -20.66 -28.70
N LEU A 163 -3.56 -21.04 -28.90
CA LEU A 163 -2.52 -20.09 -29.28
C LEU A 163 -2.83 -19.46 -30.64
N ARG A 164 -3.33 -20.26 -31.59
CA ARG A 164 -3.69 -19.80 -32.93
C ARG A 164 -4.81 -18.75 -32.91
N GLU A 165 -5.82 -18.92 -32.07
CA GLU A 165 -7.07 -18.13 -32.15
C GLU A 165 -7.23 -17.09 -31.03
N SER A 166 -6.70 -17.36 -29.84
CA SER A 166 -7.14 -16.69 -28.61
C SER A 166 -6.11 -15.74 -27.99
N VAL A 167 -4.83 -15.81 -28.34
CA VAL A 167 -3.78 -15.07 -27.63
C VAL A 167 -3.32 -13.82 -28.38
N TYR A 168 -3.71 -12.66 -27.86
CA TYR A 168 -3.35 -11.33 -28.36
C TYR A 168 -2.39 -10.64 -27.37
N ALA A 169 -1.40 -9.94 -27.90
CA ALA A 169 -0.38 -9.29 -27.07
C ALA A 169 0.06 -7.95 -27.66
N ALA A 170 0.36 -6.99 -26.80
CA ALA A 170 1.12 -5.82 -27.19
C ALA A 170 2.14 -5.46 -26.11
N ASP A 171 3.27 -4.91 -26.56
CA ASP A 171 4.27 -4.32 -25.69
C ASP A 171 5.07 -3.28 -26.46
N LEU A 172 5.67 -2.33 -25.74
CA LEU A 172 6.57 -1.34 -26.33
C LEU A 172 7.86 -2.02 -26.85
N SER A 173 8.31 -3.09 -26.19
CA SER A 173 9.54 -3.80 -26.53
C SER A 173 9.28 -5.02 -27.41
N ALA A 174 9.93 -5.05 -28.57
CA ALA A 174 9.99 -6.25 -29.41
C ALA A 174 10.74 -7.42 -28.74
N PHE A 175 11.67 -7.13 -27.82
CA PHE A 175 12.36 -8.17 -27.04
C PHE A 175 11.44 -8.79 -26.00
N ALA A 176 10.61 -7.98 -25.35
CA ALA A 176 9.57 -8.47 -24.45
C ALA A 176 8.60 -9.41 -25.19
N LEU A 177 8.12 -9.00 -26.38
CA LEU A 177 7.31 -9.86 -27.25
C LEU A 177 8.04 -11.14 -27.67
N ARG A 178 9.35 -11.11 -27.93
CA ARG A 178 10.13 -12.33 -28.18
C ARG A 178 10.13 -13.27 -26.96
N GLY A 179 10.24 -12.73 -25.75
CA GLY A 179 10.09 -13.48 -24.50
C GLY A 179 8.69 -14.11 -24.34
N THR A 180 7.65 -13.38 -24.72
CA THR A 180 6.27 -13.89 -24.78
C THR A 180 6.14 -15.02 -25.80
N ARG A 181 6.73 -14.88 -27.00
CA ARG A 181 6.70 -15.92 -28.03
C ARG A 181 7.37 -17.19 -27.57
N LEU A 182 8.58 -17.12 -27.01
CA LEU A 182 9.30 -18.33 -26.61
C LEU A 182 8.63 -19.04 -25.42
N SER A 183 7.98 -18.31 -24.52
CA SER A 183 7.30 -18.93 -23.37
C SER A 183 6.03 -19.65 -23.82
N LEU A 184 5.21 -19.02 -24.65
CA LEU A 184 3.99 -19.64 -25.21
C LEU A 184 4.30 -20.76 -26.20
N ALA A 185 5.34 -20.62 -27.03
CA ALA A 185 5.77 -21.67 -27.96
C ALA A 185 6.11 -22.99 -27.25
N SER A 186 6.55 -22.94 -25.99
CA SER A 186 6.86 -24.16 -25.22
C SER A 186 5.65 -25.04 -24.90
N LEU A 187 4.43 -24.58 -25.19
CA LEU A 187 3.17 -25.30 -24.95
C LEU A 187 2.71 -26.14 -26.15
N THR A 188 3.32 -25.98 -27.33
CA THR A 188 2.88 -26.63 -28.58
C THR A 188 4.07 -27.05 -29.45
N ASP A 189 3.89 -28.06 -30.28
CA ASP A 189 4.81 -28.45 -31.36
C ASP A 189 4.43 -27.86 -32.74
N ASP A 190 3.30 -27.16 -32.84
CA ASP A 190 2.75 -26.60 -34.08
C ASP A 190 3.32 -25.20 -34.38
N LEU A 191 4.31 -25.15 -35.27
CA LEU A 191 4.94 -23.90 -35.72
C LEU A 191 3.97 -22.96 -36.47
N ASP A 192 2.92 -23.49 -37.10
CA ASP A 192 1.91 -22.67 -37.77
C ASP A 192 0.97 -22.02 -36.76
N ALA A 193 0.62 -22.74 -35.68
CA ALA A 193 -0.10 -22.15 -34.55
C ALA A 193 0.71 -21.01 -33.90
N ILE A 194 2.02 -21.20 -33.67
CA ILE A 194 2.89 -20.15 -33.10
C ILE A 194 2.99 -18.94 -34.05
N ALA A 195 3.07 -19.17 -35.37
CA ALA A 195 3.12 -18.08 -36.35
C ALA A 195 1.79 -17.31 -36.43
N ALA A 196 0.65 -18.01 -36.41
CA ALA A 196 -0.68 -17.41 -36.39
C ALA A 196 -0.91 -16.58 -35.12
N MET A 197 -0.54 -17.12 -33.95
CA MET A 197 -0.53 -16.40 -32.67
C MET A 197 0.24 -15.08 -32.78
N TYR A 198 1.46 -15.12 -33.30
CA TYR A 198 2.33 -13.94 -33.39
C TYR A 198 1.78 -12.86 -34.35
N ALA A 199 0.95 -13.24 -35.33
CA ALA A 199 0.29 -12.28 -36.22
C ALA A 199 -0.73 -11.38 -35.50
N HIS A 200 -1.23 -11.84 -34.35
CA HIS A 200 -2.15 -11.08 -33.49
C HIS A 200 -1.46 -10.02 -32.62
N TRP A 201 -0.12 -9.89 -32.70
CA TRP A 201 0.64 -9.08 -31.75
C TRP A 201 1.07 -7.73 -32.32
N ARG A 202 1.33 -6.77 -31.44
CA ARG A 202 1.76 -5.41 -31.82
C ARG A 202 2.92 -4.93 -30.95
N ALA A 203 4.05 -4.61 -31.58
CA ALA A 203 5.12 -3.84 -30.96
C ALA A 203 4.75 -2.35 -31.05
N GLN A 204 4.22 -1.78 -29.96
CA GLN A 204 3.70 -0.41 -29.94
C GLN A 204 3.60 0.16 -28.51
N ASP A 205 3.53 1.48 -28.40
CA ASP A 205 3.07 2.13 -27.18
C ASP A 205 1.54 2.00 -27.08
N SER A 206 1.06 1.18 -26.16
CA SER A 206 -0.37 0.92 -26.02
C SER A 206 -1.20 2.14 -25.59
N LEU A 207 -0.62 3.10 -24.88
CA LEU A 207 -1.31 4.34 -24.48
C LEU A 207 -1.35 5.36 -25.62
N LEU A 208 -0.42 5.31 -26.58
CA LEU A 208 -0.36 6.24 -27.70
C LEU A 208 -0.81 5.64 -29.05
N ALA A 209 -0.96 4.32 -29.14
CA ALA A 209 -1.42 3.64 -30.35
C ALA A 209 -2.85 4.06 -30.72
N PRO A 210 -3.13 4.47 -31.98
CA PRO A 210 -4.48 4.86 -32.40
C PRO A 210 -5.50 3.73 -32.22
N ASP A 211 -6.75 4.08 -31.92
CA ASP A 211 -7.84 3.11 -31.69
C ASP A 211 -8.02 2.13 -32.86
N ALA A 212 -7.81 2.60 -34.10
CA ALA A 212 -7.87 1.78 -35.32
C ALA A 212 -6.97 0.52 -35.25
N ARG A 213 -5.78 0.62 -34.63
CA ARG A 213 -4.88 -0.53 -34.49
C ARG A 213 -5.42 -1.63 -33.59
N TRP A 214 -6.25 -1.27 -32.62
CA TRP A 214 -6.92 -2.22 -31.75
C TRP A 214 -8.14 -2.83 -32.43
N LEU A 215 -8.89 -2.01 -33.17
CA LEU A 215 -10.05 -2.46 -33.96
C LEU A 215 -9.66 -3.47 -35.05
N GLU A 216 -8.48 -3.32 -35.66
CA GLU A 216 -7.93 -4.32 -36.60
C GLU A 216 -7.73 -5.71 -35.97
N LEU A 217 -7.47 -5.80 -34.67
CA LEU A 217 -7.32 -7.07 -33.94
C LEU A 217 -8.68 -7.60 -33.46
N SER A 218 -9.54 -6.70 -32.99
CA SER A 218 -10.90 -7.03 -32.60
C SER A 218 -11.83 -5.83 -32.70
N GLU A 219 -12.76 -5.87 -33.64
CA GLU A 219 -13.72 -4.79 -33.92
C GLU A 219 -14.57 -4.43 -32.70
N ASP A 220 -15.00 -5.43 -31.93
CA ASP A 220 -15.86 -5.25 -30.75
C ASP A 220 -15.09 -5.24 -29.42
N GLY A 221 -13.75 -5.33 -29.47
CA GLY A 221 -12.89 -5.50 -28.29
C GLY A 221 -12.67 -6.97 -27.90
N PHE A 222 -12.10 -7.19 -26.72
CA PHE A 222 -11.60 -8.51 -26.27
C PHE A 222 -12.48 -9.12 -25.18
N ASP A 223 -12.67 -10.45 -25.23
CA ASP A 223 -13.43 -11.22 -24.23
C ASP A 223 -12.83 -11.09 -22.83
N VAL A 224 -11.50 -11.17 -22.77
CA VAL A 224 -10.73 -11.04 -21.54
C VAL A 224 -9.56 -10.08 -21.77
N VAL A 225 -9.42 -9.10 -20.90
CA VAL A 225 -8.25 -8.23 -20.84
C VAL A 225 -7.53 -8.43 -19.51
N ILE A 226 -6.32 -8.99 -19.57
CA ILE A 226 -5.50 -9.30 -18.40
C ILE A 226 -4.23 -8.45 -18.44
N ALA A 227 -3.85 -7.79 -17.35
CA ALA A 227 -2.64 -6.97 -17.35
C ALA A 227 -2.05 -6.72 -15.96
N ASN A 228 -0.73 -6.52 -15.94
CA ASN A 228 -0.03 -5.80 -14.88
C ASN A 228 0.62 -4.56 -15.50
N PRO A 229 -0.15 -3.47 -15.70
CA PRO A 229 0.38 -2.28 -16.35
C PRO A 229 1.49 -1.62 -15.52
N PRO A 230 2.34 -0.77 -16.12
CA PRO A 230 3.38 -0.05 -15.39
C PRO A 230 2.79 0.89 -14.31
N TRP A 231 3.39 0.89 -13.12
CA TRP A 231 2.89 1.63 -11.94
C TRP A 231 3.53 3.01 -11.75
N GLU A 232 4.14 3.55 -12.79
CA GLU A 232 5.03 4.70 -12.66
C GLU A 232 4.36 6.05 -12.48
N LYS A 233 5.10 7.00 -11.89
CA LYS A 233 4.75 8.41 -11.95
C LYS A 233 5.16 9.00 -13.29
N VAL A 234 4.27 9.78 -13.88
CA VAL A 234 4.56 10.49 -15.12
C VAL A 234 5.58 11.61 -14.88
N LYS A 235 5.59 12.25 -13.70
CA LYS A 235 6.54 13.34 -13.37
C LYS A 235 7.91 12.82 -12.92
N LEU A 236 8.97 13.48 -13.38
CA LEU A 236 10.35 13.25 -12.91
C LEU A 236 10.60 13.99 -11.58
N THR A 237 11.11 13.29 -10.57
CA THR A 237 11.53 13.91 -9.30
C THR A 237 13.05 14.10 -9.22
N ARG A 238 13.50 15.08 -8.42
CA ARG A 238 14.94 15.31 -8.15
C ARG A 238 15.65 14.07 -7.59
N HIS A 239 14.96 13.29 -6.76
CA HIS A 239 15.52 12.08 -6.18
C HIS A 239 15.73 10.99 -7.23
N GLU A 240 14.76 10.80 -8.12
CA GLU A 240 14.87 9.84 -9.24
C GLU A 240 16.00 10.25 -10.19
N TYR A 241 16.05 11.52 -10.58
CA TYR A 241 17.09 12.03 -11.48
C TYR A 241 18.50 11.91 -10.89
N ALA A 242 18.69 12.33 -9.63
CA ALA A 242 19.99 12.22 -8.96
C ALA A 242 20.45 10.76 -8.79
N LYS A 243 19.50 9.85 -8.53
CA LYS A 243 19.78 8.41 -8.41
C LYS A 243 20.17 7.78 -9.75
N ALA A 244 19.48 8.16 -10.83
CA ALA A 244 19.83 7.72 -12.20
C ALA A 244 21.25 8.17 -12.58
N ASN A 245 21.69 9.33 -12.10
CA ASN A 245 23.07 9.82 -12.25
C ASN A 245 24.08 9.19 -11.28
N GLY A 246 23.79 8.00 -10.74
CA GLY A 246 24.72 7.20 -9.93
C GLY A 246 24.77 7.56 -8.44
N GLU A 247 23.92 8.46 -7.94
CA GLU A 247 23.95 8.85 -6.53
C GLU A 247 23.09 7.90 -5.66
N THR A 248 23.76 7.09 -4.83
CA THR A 248 23.08 6.23 -3.83
C THR A 248 22.96 6.97 -2.51
N ARG A 249 21.73 7.28 -2.08
CA ARG A 249 21.45 8.08 -0.88
C ARG A 249 20.33 7.53 -0.03
N ASP A 250 20.46 7.75 1.28
CA ASP A 250 19.35 7.66 2.22
C ASP A 250 18.47 8.91 2.17
N TYR A 251 17.15 8.68 2.20
CA TYR A 251 16.13 9.72 2.17
C TYR A 251 16.35 10.75 3.29
N GLY A 252 16.41 12.05 2.95
CA GLY A 252 16.59 13.17 3.89
C GLY A 252 18.00 13.79 3.96
N THR A 253 18.99 13.24 3.23
CA THR A 253 20.36 13.78 3.14
C THR A 253 20.50 14.84 2.02
N SER A 254 21.47 15.76 2.12
CA SER A 254 21.63 16.93 1.23
C SER A 254 22.31 16.62 -0.11
N TYR A 255 21.66 16.90 -1.25
CA TYR A 255 22.14 16.61 -2.63
C TYR A 255 23.51 17.25 -2.97
N ARG A 256 24.33 16.57 -3.79
CA ARG A 256 25.49 17.20 -4.42
C ARG A 256 24.98 17.96 -5.65
N LEU A 257 25.29 19.25 -5.77
CA LEU A 257 24.81 20.10 -6.88
C LEU A 257 25.08 19.50 -8.27
N GLN A 258 26.20 18.79 -8.45
CA GLN A 258 26.56 18.13 -9.71
C GLN A 258 25.59 17.01 -10.15
N SER A 259 24.90 16.35 -9.21
CA SER A 259 23.95 15.26 -9.51
C SER A 259 22.63 15.72 -10.15
N LEU A 260 22.35 17.03 -10.09
CA LEU A 260 21.12 17.66 -10.60
C LEU A 260 21.37 18.49 -11.86
N ALA A 261 22.57 18.45 -12.44
CA ALA A 261 22.85 19.12 -13.71
C ALA A 261 21.94 18.55 -14.82
N GLY A 262 21.28 19.41 -15.59
CA GLY A 262 20.31 19.02 -16.64
C GLY A 262 18.91 18.62 -16.13
N TYR A 263 18.66 18.63 -14.82
CA TYR A 263 17.37 18.21 -14.25
C TYR A 263 16.18 19.01 -14.76
N GLU A 264 16.28 20.35 -14.84
CA GLU A 264 15.15 21.17 -15.28
C GLU A 264 14.83 21.00 -16.78
N GLU A 265 15.82 20.68 -17.61
CA GLU A 265 15.61 20.32 -19.03
C GLU A 265 14.88 18.97 -19.15
N ALA A 266 15.40 17.92 -18.50
CA ALA A 266 14.78 16.59 -18.51
C ALA A 266 13.35 16.58 -17.92
N LYS A 267 13.12 17.41 -16.90
CA LYS A 267 11.79 17.62 -16.32
C LYS A 267 10.84 18.30 -17.30
N THR A 268 11.32 19.26 -18.09
CA THR A 268 10.51 19.98 -19.09
C THR A 268 10.12 19.05 -20.24
N GLU A 269 11.05 18.21 -20.72
CA GLU A 269 10.77 17.20 -21.76
C GLU A 269 9.72 16.17 -21.29
N ARG A 270 9.89 15.63 -20.08
CA ARG A 270 8.94 14.68 -19.49
C ARG A 270 7.56 15.31 -19.21
N ALA A 271 7.52 16.61 -18.93
CA ALA A 271 6.26 17.35 -18.82
C ALA A 271 5.54 17.53 -20.17
N ALA A 272 6.28 17.68 -21.28
CA ALA A 272 5.68 17.75 -22.61
C ALA A 272 5.06 16.41 -23.03
N MET A 273 5.75 15.29 -22.79
CA MET A 273 5.20 13.93 -22.99
C MET A 273 3.95 13.69 -22.13
N ALA A 274 3.92 14.21 -20.90
CA ALA A 274 2.75 14.11 -20.03
C ALA A 274 1.51 14.81 -20.63
N GLY A 275 1.70 15.88 -21.40
CA GLY A 275 0.62 16.64 -22.04
C GLY A 275 -0.19 15.79 -23.02
N SER A 276 0.47 15.06 -23.93
CA SER A 276 -0.23 14.21 -24.91
C SER A 276 -1.00 13.05 -24.26
N LEU A 277 -0.47 12.49 -23.17
CA LEU A 277 -1.18 11.49 -22.37
C LEU A 277 -2.41 12.09 -21.68
N ILE A 278 -2.33 13.30 -21.16
CA ILE A 278 -3.48 13.98 -20.52
C ILE A 278 -4.57 14.30 -21.56
N ASP A 279 -4.20 14.73 -22.76
CA ASP A 279 -5.16 15.01 -23.83
C ASP A 279 -5.98 13.76 -24.20
N ARG A 280 -5.32 12.58 -24.24
CA ARG A 280 -5.99 11.31 -24.54
C ARG A 280 -6.69 10.69 -23.33
N TYR A 281 -6.14 10.88 -22.12
CA TYR A 281 -6.65 10.36 -20.86
C TYR A 281 -6.86 11.52 -19.87
N PRO A 282 -7.97 12.27 -19.99
CA PRO A 282 -8.22 13.45 -19.15
C PRO A 282 -8.22 13.16 -17.64
N VAL A 283 -8.43 11.90 -17.25
CA VAL A 283 -8.33 11.44 -15.86
C VAL A 283 -6.96 11.72 -15.22
N LEU A 284 -5.89 11.79 -16.02
CA LEU A 284 -4.53 12.10 -15.57
C LEU A 284 -4.34 13.55 -15.14
N ALA A 285 -5.20 14.48 -15.56
CA ALA A 285 -5.08 15.90 -15.21
C ALA A 285 -5.28 16.16 -13.70
N LYS A 286 -5.94 15.25 -12.98
CA LYS A 286 -6.30 15.41 -11.57
C LYS A 286 -5.22 14.84 -10.64
N GLY A 287 -4.35 15.70 -10.12
CA GLY A 287 -3.36 15.35 -9.10
C GLY A 287 -1.98 15.00 -9.68
N GLU A 288 -1.25 14.10 -9.01
CA GLU A 288 -0.02 13.54 -9.58
C GLU A 288 -0.38 12.40 -10.54
N PRO A 289 -0.06 12.50 -11.84
CA PRO A 289 -0.45 11.48 -12.81
C PRO A 289 0.39 10.22 -12.62
N ASP A 290 -0.28 9.12 -12.24
CA ASP A 290 0.28 7.77 -12.25
C ASP A 290 -0.14 7.06 -13.55
N LEU A 291 0.81 6.44 -14.24
CA LEU A 291 0.63 5.83 -15.56
C LEU A 291 -0.41 4.70 -15.56
N TYR A 292 -0.49 3.93 -14.46
CA TYR A 292 -1.48 2.85 -14.33
C TYR A 292 -2.92 3.36 -14.44
N VAL A 293 -3.19 4.63 -14.12
CA VAL A 293 -4.54 5.22 -14.20
C VAL A 293 -5.01 5.27 -15.66
N ALA A 294 -4.14 5.71 -16.58
CA ALA A 294 -4.44 5.71 -18.01
C ALA A 294 -4.55 4.28 -18.57
N PHE A 295 -3.71 3.37 -18.10
CA PHE A 295 -3.84 1.96 -18.47
C PHE A 295 -5.16 1.35 -18.03
N VAL A 296 -5.64 1.59 -16.80
CA VAL A 296 -6.95 1.07 -16.37
C VAL A 296 -8.08 1.56 -17.28
N GLU A 297 -8.04 2.82 -17.70
CA GLU A 297 -9.00 3.35 -18.67
C GLU A 297 -8.88 2.69 -20.06
N LEU A 298 -7.65 2.51 -20.57
CA LEU A 298 -7.40 1.79 -21.82
C LEU A 298 -7.90 0.34 -21.75
N LEU A 299 -7.55 -0.39 -20.69
CA LEU A 299 -7.92 -1.79 -20.48
C LEU A 299 -9.44 -1.96 -20.46
N TYR A 300 -10.15 -1.03 -19.79
CA TYR A 300 -11.61 -0.99 -19.81
C TYR A 300 -12.17 -0.72 -21.21
N LYS A 301 -11.58 0.21 -21.97
CA LYS A 301 -11.97 0.50 -23.37
C LYS A 301 -11.79 -0.71 -24.29
N LEU A 302 -10.68 -1.45 -24.12
CA LEU A 302 -10.35 -2.64 -24.92
C LEU A 302 -11.19 -3.87 -24.56
N THR A 303 -11.72 -3.95 -23.34
CA THR A 303 -12.62 -5.04 -22.93
C THR A 303 -13.94 -4.91 -23.67
N ARG A 304 -14.40 -5.93 -24.39
CA ARG A 304 -15.69 -5.85 -25.09
C ARG A 304 -16.86 -5.70 -24.12
N VAL A 305 -18.02 -5.29 -24.63
CA VAL A 305 -19.26 -5.30 -23.84
C VAL A 305 -19.57 -6.72 -23.35
N GLY A 306 -19.79 -6.88 -22.04
CA GLY A 306 -19.96 -8.19 -21.39
C GLY A 306 -18.66 -8.98 -21.18
N GLY A 307 -17.52 -8.47 -21.65
CA GLY A 307 -16.19 -9.03 -21.42
C GLY A 307 -15.66 -8.74 -20.02
N HIS A 308 -14.53 -9.35 -19.67
CA HIS A 308 -13.97 -9.35 -18.33
C HIS A 308 -12.56 -8.76 -18.29
N GLY A 309 -12.25 -8.01 -17.24
CA GLY A 309 -10.90 -7.54 -16.97
C GLY A 309 -10.32 -8.14 -15.69
N ALA A 310 -9.03 -8.45 -15.69
CA ALA A 310 -8.27 -8.91 -14.53
C ALA A 310 -6.91 -8.19 -14.44
N LEU A 311 -6.78 -7.26 -13.49
CA LEU A 311 -5.66 -6.31 -13.47
C LEU A 311 -4.89 -6.32 -12.15
N LEU A 312 -3.57 -6.10 -12.22
CA LEU A 312 -2.72 -5.81 -11.06
C LEU A 312 -2.34 -4.33 -11.01
N VAL A 313 -2.80 -3.60 -9.99
CA VAL A 313 -2.56 -2.15 -9.87
C VAL A 313 -2.27 -1.72 -8.42
N PRO A 314 -1.63 -0.56 -8.18
CA PRO A 314 -1.42 -0.05 -6.84
C PRO A 314 -2.73 0.17 -6.08
N ALA A 315 -2.72 -0.05 -4.76
CA ALA A 315 -3.91 0.15 -3.92
C ALA A 315 -4.33 1.61 -3.75
N GLY A 316 -3.61 2.55 -4.36
CA GLY A 316 -4.04 3.94 -4.53
C GLY A 316 -5.37 4.07 -5.29
N LEU A 317 -5.70 3.12 -6.17
CA LEU A 317 -6.96 3.13 -6.94
C LEU A 317 -8.20 3.25 -6.03
N ILE A 318 -8.23 2.56 -4.89
CA ILE A 318 -9.39 2.55 -3.97
C ILE A 318 -9.31 3.59 -2.84
N ARG A 319 -8.21 4.36 -2.74
CA ARG A 319 -7.95 5.26 -1.59
C ARG A 319 -7.60 6.70 -1.94
N SER A 320 -7.07 6.95 -3.14
CA SER A 320 -6.59 8.29 -3.52
C SER A 320 -7.73 9.18 -4.01
N LEU A 321 -7.66 10.48 -3.72
CA LEU A 321 -8.58 11.46 -4.30
C LEU A 321 -8.35 11.62 -5.81
N SER A 322 -7.10 11.49 -6.29
CA SER A 322 -6.76 11.58 -7.71
C SER A 322 -7.46 10.52 -8.58
N THR A 323 -7.84 9.39 -7.99
CA THR A 323 -8.48 8.27 -8.69
C THR A 323 -10.00 8.24 -8.56
N GLU A 324 -10.63 9.28 -7.98
CA GLU A 324 -12.10 9.37 -7.85
C GLU A 324 -12.82 9.22 -9.19
N THR A 325 -12.43 10.01 -10.20
CA THR A 325 -13.06 9.96 -11.53
C THR A 325 -12.97 8.55 -12.14
N LEU A 326 -11.82 7.88 -11.96
CA LEU A 326 -11.62 6.51 -12.45
C LEU A 326 -12.51 5.51 -11.70
N ARG A 327 -12.65 5.64 -10.37
CA ARG A 327 -13.57 4.79 -9.59
C ARG A 327 -15.02 4.96 -10.03
N ARG A 328 -15.48 6.20 -10.26
CA ARG A 328 -16.83 6.47 -10.79
C ARG A 328 -17.03 5.80 -12.14
N ALA A 329 -16.09 6.00 -13.08
CA ALA A 329 -16.15 5.38 -14.40
C ALA A 329 -16.21 3.84 -14.34
N LEU A 330 -15.44 3.22 -13.45
CA LEU A 330 -15.51 1.76 -13.21
C LEU A 330 -16.87 1.35 -12.65
N VAL A 331 -17.40 2.04 -11.64
CA VAL A 331 -18.70 1.72 -11.02
C VAL A 331 -19.85 1.87 -12.03
N GLU A 332 -19.83 2.93 -12.85
CA GLU A 332 -20.87 3.21 -13.85
C GLU A 332 -20.77 2.26 -15.07
N GLY A 333 -19.53 1.93 -15.46
CA GLY A 333 -19.21 1.13 -16.64
C GLY A 333 -19.23 -0.38 -16.44
N THR A 334 -19.41 -0.86 -15.20
CA THR A 334 -19.38 -2.30 -14.88
C THR A 334 -20.69 -2.75 -14.27
N ASP A 335 -20.96 -4.05 -14.35
CA ASP A 335 -22.08 -4.70 -13.65
C ASP A 335 -21.62 -5.78 -12.65
N ASP A 336 -20.33 -6.11 -12.66
CA ASP A 336 -19.62 -6.80 -11.59
C ASP A 336 -18.25 -6.14 -11.39
N LEU A 337 -17.89 -5.87 -10.13
CA LEU A 337 -16.63 -5.20 -9.77
C LEU A 337 -16.11 -5.72 -8.42
N ALA A 338 -14.89 -6.22 -8.43
CA ALA A 338 -14.21 -6.77 -7.26
C ALA A 338 -12.79 -6.21 -7.11
N PHE A 339 -12.42 -5.88 -5.89
CA PHE A 339 -11.07 -5.48 -5.50
C PHE A 339 -10.54 -6.44 -4.43
N THR A 340 -9.48 -7.17 -4.75
CA THR A 340 -8.79 -8.02 -3.77
C THR A 340 -7.47 -7.36 -3.36
N ILE A 341 -7.37 -7.00 -2.08
CA ILE A 341 -6.21 -6.30 -1.52
C ILE A 341 -5.13 -7.31 -1.15
N MET A 342 -3.90 -7.02 -1.56
CA MET A 342 -2.72 -7.82 -1.24
C MET A 342 -1.57 -6.97 -0.73
N GLU A 343 -0.79 -7.53 0.19
CA GLU A 343 0.50 -6.98 0.64
C GLU A 343 1.65 -7.81 0.04
N ASN A 344 2.76 -7.17 -0.29
CA ASN A 344 3.95 -7.83 -0.84
C ASN A 344 4.78 -8.63 0.22
N ARG A 345 4.14 -9.17 1.26
CA ARG A 345 4.83 -9.95 2.31
C ARG A 345 5.45 -11.24 1.76
N ALA A 346 4.81 -11.85 0.76
CA ALA A 346 5.28 -13.05 0.08
C ALA A 346 6.37 -12.79 -1.00
N ARG A 347 6.88 -11.55 -1.08
CA ARG A 347 7.98 -11.14 -1.98
C ARG A 347 7.69 -11.49 -3.44
N HIS A 348 6.49 -11.18 -3.92
CA HIS A 348 6.15 -11.26 -5.35
C HIS A 348 6.99 -10.27 -6.15
N PHE A 349 7.12 -9.05 -5.64
CA PHE A 349 7.88 -7.97 -6.26
C PHE A 349 9.12 -7.61 -5.44
N ALA A 350 10.18 -7.15 -6.10
CA ALA A 350 11.42 -6.68 -5.48
C ALA A 350 11.29 -5.26 -4.87
N ILE A 351 10.20 -5.01 -4.16
CA ILE A 351 9.86 -3.73 -3.51
C ILE A 351 9.61 -3.93 -2.00
N ASP A 352 9.20 -2.87 -1.29
CA ASP A 352 8.85 -2.93 0.13
C ASP A 352 7.79 -4.02 0.36
N THR A 353 7.97 -4.85 1.39
CA THR A 353 7.07 -5.97 1.71
C THR A 353 5.69 -5.52 2.18
N ARG A 354 5.56 -4.25 2.59
CA ARG A 354 4.31 -3.64 3.04
C ARG A 354 3.59 -2.91 1.92
N PHE A 355 4.15 -2.88 0.70
CA PHE A 355 3.48 -2.29 -0.43
C PHE A 355 2.17 -3.03 -0.71
N LYS A 356 1.08 -2.26 -0.85
CA LYS A 356 -0.24 -2.78 -1.16
C LYS A 356 -0.59 -2.59 -2.63
N PHE A 357 -1.08 -3.65 -3.24
CA PHE A 357 -1.62 -3.67 -4.59
C PHE A 357 -2.97 -4.39 -4.60
N LEU A 358 -3.67 -4.28 -5.72
CA LEU A 358 -5.00 -4.83 -5.93
C LEU A 358 -4.96 -5.80 -7.09
N VAL A 359 -5.66 -6.92 -6.93
CA VAL A 359 -6.25 -7.64 -8.06
C VAL A 359 -7.61 -7.02 -8.30
N VAL A 360 -7.83 -6.47 -9.49
CA VAL A 360 -9.10 -5.87 -9.89
C VAL A 360 -9.76 -6.79 -10.90
N ASN A 361 -10.93 -7.31 -10.57
CA ASN A 361 -11.76 -8.08 -11.48
C ASN A 361 -13.01 -7.27 -11.80
N TYR A 362 -13.37 -7.18 -13.08
CA TYR A 362 -14.60 -6.53 -13.49
C TYR A 362 -15.23 -7.18 -14.70
N ARG A 363 -16.54 -6.96 -14.89
CA ARG A 363 -17.25 -7.24 -16.13
C ARG A 363 -17.81 -5.95 -16.71
N ARG A 364 -17.45 -5.65 -17.96
CA ARG A 364 -17.93 -4.45 -18.65
C ARG A 364 -19.44 -4.58 -18.87
N LYS A 365 -20.18 -3.56 -18.44
CA LYS A 365 -21.63 -3.54 -18.44
C LYS A 365 -22.18 -3.72 -19.86
N ALA A 366 -23.13 -4.64 -20.03
CA ALA A 366 -23.96 -4.74 -21.23
C ALA A 366 -25.18 -3.82 -21.15
N SER A 367 -25.71 -3.40 -22.31
CA SER A 367 -26.90 -2.53 -22.36
C SER A 367 -28.12 -3.14 -21.66
N SER A 368 -28.20 -4.48 -21.62
CA SER A 368 -29.25 -5.24 -20.91
C SER A 368 -28.97 -5.48 -19.43
N SER A 369 -27.76 -5.16 -18.94
CA SER A 369 -27.36 -5.41 -17.56
C SER A 369 -27.95 -4.37 -16.61
N LYS A 370 -28.34 -4.85 -15.42
CA LYS A 370 -28.68 -3.96 -14.30
C LYS A 370 -27.44 -3.14 -13.89
N ALA A 371 -27.67 -1.96 -13.34
CA ALA A 371 -26.60 -1.19 -12.71
C ALA A 371 -25.95 -2.00 -11.58
N LEU A 372 -24.64 -1.80 -11.39
CA LEU A 372 -23.92 -2.38 -10.27
C LEU A 372 -24.62 -1.97 -8.96
N ALA A 373 -24.94 -2.96 -8.11
CA ALA A 373 -25.61 -2.70 -6.82
C ALA A 373 -24.62 -2.63 -5.66
N ALA A 374 -23.48 -3.31 -5.78
CA ALA A 374 -22.46 -3.41 -4.74
C ALA A 374 -21.09 -3.69 -5.36
N VAL A 375 -20.06 -3.13 -4.75
CA VAL A 375 -18.65 -3.48 -5.02
C VAL A 375 -18.24 -4.61 -4.07
N LYS A 376 -17.44 -5.56 -4.54
CA LYS A 376 -16.86 -6.62 -3.70
C LYS A 376 -15.45 -6.21 -3.26
N ILE A 377 -15.16 -6.30 -1.97
CA ILE A 377 -13.81 -6.10 -1.43
C ILE A 377 -13.34 -7.40 -0.78
N GLY A 378 -12.12 -7.82 -1.11
CA GLY A 378 -11.51 -9.04 -0.59
C GLY A 378 -10.08 -8.79 -0.15
N HIS A 379 -9.49 -9.80 0.50
CA HIS A 379 -8.09 -9.82 0.87
C HIS A 379 -7.47 -11.13 0.39
N ALA A 380 -6.18 -11.13 0.11
CA ALA A 380 -5.47 -12.36 -0.21
C ALA A 380 -4.07 -12.37 0.41
N THR A 381 -3.64 -13.56 0.81
CA THR A 381 -2.26 -13.84 1.22
C THR A 381 -1.61 -14.79 0.21
N ALA A 382 -0.33 -15.07 0.33
CA ALA A 382 0.34 -16.06 -0.53
C ALA A 382 1.39 -16.84 0.26
N ASP A 383 1.56 -18.11 -0.11
CA ASP A 383 2.67 -18.95 0.33
C ASP A 383 3.71 -19.11 -0.80
N SER A 384 4.59 -20.11 -0.71
CA SER A 384 5.62 -20.36 -1.73
C SER A 384 5.06 -20.83 -3.08
N GLU A 385 3.82 -21.35 -3.11
CA GLU A 385 3.23 -22.00 -4.28
C GLU A 385 2.06 -21.24 -4.88
N ARG A 386 1.24 -20.55 -4.07
CA ARG A 386 0.00 -19.92 -4.57
C ARG A 386 -0.51 -18.75 -3.73
N VAL A 387 -1.40 -17.98 -4.35
CA VAL A 387 -2.25 -16.99 -3.69
C VAL A 387 -3.45 -17.68 -3.05
N LYS A 388 -3.82 -17.23 -1.84
CA LYS A 388 -4.95 -17.71 -1.04
C LYS A 388 -5.93 -16.55 -0.80
N PRO A 389 -7.01 -16.44 -1.59
CA PRO A 389 -8.02 -15.42 -1.37
C PRO A 389 -8.86 -15.74 -0.12
N ALA A 390 -9.21 -14.70 0.62
CA ALA A 390 -10.20 -14.74 1.69
C ALA A 390 -11.61 -14.42 1.13
N PRO A 391 -12.68 -14.73 1.86
CA PRO A 391 -14.03 -14.35 1.48
C PRO A 391 -14.16 -12.84 1.19
N GLN A 392 -14.96 -12.51 0.18
CA GLN A 392 -15.23 -11.12 -0.19
C GLN A 392 -16.42 -10.55 0.59
N VAL A 393 -16.33 -9.28 0.96
CA VAL A 393 -17.40 -8.50 1.57
C VAL A 393 -18.09 -7.67 0.48
N ARG A 394 -19.43 -7.67 0.48
CA ARG A 394 -20.23 -6.87 -0.46
C ARG A 394 -20.55 -5.51 0.15
N LEU A 395 -20.06 -4.45 -0.48
CA LEU A 395 -20.31 -3.07 -0.09
C LEU A 395 -21.38 -2.48 -1.03
N ALA A 396 -22.60 -2.31 -0.53
CA ALA A 396 -23.69 -1.71 -1.31
C ALA A 396 -23.30 -0.30 -1.74
N LEU A 397 -23.46 0.02 -3.03
CA LEU A 397 -23.02 1.30 -3.58
C LEU A 397 -23.75 2.48 -2.93
N LYS A 398 -25.05 2.34 -2.65
CA LYS A 398 -25.83 3.35 -1.91
C LYS A 398 -25.21 3.69 -0.54
N ASP A 399 -24.65 2.70 0.14
CA ASP A 399 -24.04 2.90 1.47
C ASP A 399 -22.69 3.60 1.30
N ILE A 400 -21.91 3.22 0.28
CA ILE A 400 -20.63 3.87 -0.05
C ILE A 400 -20.85 5.31 -0.49
N GLU A 401 -21.78 5.60 -1.40
CA GLU A 401 -22.10 6.96 -1.84
C GLU A 401 -22.54 7.86 -0.68
N HIS A 402 -23.32 7.32 0.26
CA HIS A 402 -23.76 8.05 1.44
C HIS A 402 -22.62 8.35 2.41
N LEU A 403 -21.74 7.38 2.65
CA LEU A 403 -20.67 7.46 3.65
C LEU A 403 -19.38 8.08 3.11
N ARG A 404 -19.11 7.87 1.82
CA ARG A 404 -17.86 8.10 1.09
C ARG A 404 -18.21 8.54 -0.33
N SER A 405 -18.65 9.79 -0.49
CA SER A 405 -19.11 10.31 -1.78
C SER A 405 -18.04 10.26 -2.88
N ASP A 406 -16.76 10.23 -2.52
CA ASP A 406 -15.59 10.05 -3.41
C ASP A 406 -15.36 8.58 -3.84
N LEU A 407 -16.25 7.67 -3.45
CA LEU A 407 -16.21 6.22 -3.70
C LEU A 407 -14.94 5.53 -3.20
N THR A 408 -14.21 6.12 -2.25
CA THR A 408 -13.11 5.42 -1.57
C THR A 408 -13.65 4.23 -0.79
N LEU A 409 -12.93 3.11 -0.82
CA LEU A 409 -13.39 1.86 -0.23
C LEU A 409 -12.71 1.60 1.11
N PRO A 410 -13.47 1.51 2.22
CA PRO A 410 -12.93 1.07 3.50
C PRO A 410 -12.47 -0.39 3.42
N GLU A 411 -11.27 -0.67 3.91
CA GLU A 411 -10.71 -2.02 4.00
C GLU A 411 -11.38 -2.81 5.11
N VAL A 412 -12.37 -3.62 4.75
CA VAL A 412 -13.07 -4.53 5.66
C VAL A 412 -12.90 -5.98 5.20
N ARG A 413 -12.82 -6.90 6.17
CA ARG A 413 -12.53 -8.34 5.99
C ARG A 413 -13.74 -9.22 6.25
N SER A 414 -14.77 -8.68 6.91
CA SER A 414 -15.98 -9.42 7.22
C SER A 414 -17.23 -8.52 7.13
N ALA A 415 -18.40 -9.15 7.14
CA ALA A 415 -19.66 -8.44 7.16
C ALA A 415 -19.87 -7.66 8.47
N GLU A 416 -19.34 -8.17 9.57
CA GLU A 416 -19.37 -7.56 10.90
C GLU A 416 -18.52 -6.28 10.92
N GLU A 417 -17.31 -6.31 10.35
CA GLU A 417 -16.49 -5.10 10.22
C GLU A 417 -17.18 -4.04 9.35
N TRP A 418 -17.84 -4.44 8.26
CA TRP A 418 -18.61 -3.50 7.43
C TRP A 418 -19.81 -2.92 8.18
N TYR A 419 -20.55 -3.76 8.90
CA TYR A 419 -21.68 -3.34 9.72
C TYR A 419 -21.23 -2.33 10.78
N LEU A 420 -20.14 -2.60 11.49
CA LEU A 420 -19.59 -1.70 12.49
C LEU A 420 -19.13 -0.37 11.88
N PHE A 421 -18.41 -0.40 10.76
CA PHE A 421 -18.00 0.83 10.07
C PHE A 421 -19.20 1.70 9.72
N LYS A 422 -20.26 1.11 9.14
CA LYS A 422 -21.50 1.84 8.83
C LYS A 422 -22.18 2.37 10.07
N LYS A 423 -22.27 1.57 11.14
CA LYS A 423 -22.90 1.94 12.40
C LYS A 423 -22.25 3.18 12.99
N MET A 424 -20.92 3.17 13.15
CA MET A 424 -20.16 4.31 13.68
C MET A 424 -20.27 5.55 12.79
N GLN A 425 -20.28 5.38 11.48
CA GLN A 425 -20.32 6.50 10.55
C GLN A 425 -21.73 7.10 10.38
N ASN A 426 -22.79 6.29 10.35
CA ASN A 426 -24.15 6.80 10.29
C ASN A 426 -24.57 7.56 11.57
N GLY A 427 -24.05 7.16 12.73
CA GLY A 427 -24.31 7.86 14.00
C GLY A 427 -23.45 9.11 14.25
N GLY A 428 -22.46 9.39 13.39
CA GLY A 428 -21.48 10.45 13.61
C GLY A 428 -21.82 11.80 12.97
N LEU A 429 -21.18 12.86 13.47
CA LEU A 429 -21.21 14.23 12.96
C LEU A 429 -20.22 14.43 11.82
N VAL A 430 -20.66 15.09 10.75
CA VAL A 430 -19.81 15.57 9.67
C VAL A 430 -19.09 16.84 10.11
N ILE A 431 -17.76 16.84 10.04
CA ILE A 431 -16.92 17.97 10.50
C ILE A 431 -16.54 18.93 9.38
N SER A 432 -16.81 18.60 8.12
CA SER A 432 -16.37 19.38 6.96
C SER A 432 -17.30 20.54 6.57
N SER A 433 -18.44 20.71 7.25
CA SER A 433 -19.37 21.82 6.99
C SER A 433 -18.84 23.11 7.61
N GLU A 434 -18.76 24.19 6.82
CA GLU A 434 -18.19 25.49 7.23
C GLU A 434 -18.90 26.13 8.42
N ASP A 435 -20.19 25.86 8.63
CA ASP A 435 -20.97 26.38 9.75
C ASP A 435 -20.85 25.51 11.02
N SER A 436 -20.19 24.35 10.93
CA SER A 436 -20.06 23.43 12.05
C SER A 436 -19.09 23.97 13.11
N SER A 437 -19.43 23.81 14.40
CA SER A 437 -18.48 24.06 15.49
C SER A 437 -17.26 23.12 15.45
N TRP A 438 -17.37 22.02 14.70
CA TRP A 438 -16.29 21.08 14.43
C TRP A 438 -15.47 21.41 13.17
N TYR A 439 -15.78 22.50 12.45
CA TYR A 439 -15.06 22.86 11.24
C TYR A 439 -13.56 23.04 11.52
N PRO A 440 -12.67 22.24 10.93
CA PRO A 440 -11.26 22.26 11.27
C PRO A 440 -10.46 23.19 10.34
N GLU A 441 -9.56 23.99 10.91
CA GLU A 441 -8.57 24.74 10.17
C GLU A 441 -7.20 24.07 10.30
N PHE A 442 -6.80 23.31 9.27
CA PHE A 442 -5.50 22.66 9.22
C PHE A 442 -4.38 23.62 8.79
N CYS A 443 -3.20 23.51 9.39
CA CYS A 443 -2.00 24.20 8.92
C CYS A 443 -0.77 23.31 8.94
N ARG A 444 -0.03 23.37 7.85
CA ARG A 444 1.34 22.90 7.76
C ARG A 444 2.25 24.11 8.00
N GLU A 445 2.65 24.33 9.25
CA GLU A 445 3.32 25.58 9.66
C GLU A 445 4.64 25.81 8.92
N ILE A 446 5.46 24.77 8.79
CA ILE A 446 6.69 24.83 7.98
C ILE A 446 6.89 23.57 7.15
N ASP A 447 7.50 23.74 5.99
CA ASP A 447 8.05 22.64 5.19
C ASP A 447 9.52 22.44 5.55
N MET A 448 9.86 21.33 6.21
CA MET A 448 11.23 21.08 6.65
C MET A 448 12.20 20.83 5.49
N THR A 449 11.71 20.47 4.30
CA THR A 449 12.55 20.30 3.10
C THR A 449 12.90 21.67 2.51
N HIS A 450 11.90 22.50 2.27
CA HIS A 450 12.09 23.83 1.68
C HIS A 450 12.71 24.82 2.67
N GLY A 451 12.39 24.71 3.97
CA GLY A 451 12.87 25.55 5.04
C GLY A 451 14.24 25.19 5.60
N ARG A 452 14.88 24.12 5.11
CA ARG A 452 16.13 23.55 5.67
C ARG A 452 17.24 24.58 5.89
N ARG A 453 17.36 25.57 5.00
CA ARG A 453 18.38 26.63 5.06
C ARG A 453 18.27 27.56 6.27
N TYR A 454 17.11 27.59 6.94
CA TYR A 454 16.84 28.46 8.08
C TYR A 454 17.01 27.75 9.44
N PHE A 455 17.18 26.42 9.46
CA PHE A 455 17.26 25.68 10.71
C PHE A 455 18.63 25.80 11.39
N VAL A 456 18.60 26.11 12.68
CA VAL A 456 19.77 26.07 13.56
C VAL A 456 19.66 24.88 14.53
N LYS A 457 20.81 24.35 14.96
CA LYS A 457 20.88 23.13 15.79
C LYS A 457 20.98 23.41 17.30
N ARG A 458 21.06 24.68 17.68
CA ARG A 458 21.18 25.11 19.08
C ARG A 458 20.12 26.18 19.37
N PRO A 459 19.64 26.26 20.62
CA PRO A 459 18.75 27.34 21.02
C PRO A 459 19.44 28.69 20.85
N GLU A 460 18.78 29.59 20.12
CA GLU A 460 19.22 30.98 19.92
C GLU A 460 18.06 31.93 20.25
N LYS A 461 18.40 33.17 20.65
CA LYS A 461 17.38 34.17 20.99
C LYS A 461 16.49 34.45 19.78
N GLY A 462 15.17 34.38 19.97
CA GLY A 462 14.19 34.60 18.90
C GLY A 462 13.97 33.39 17.98
N CYS A 463 14.55 32.23 18.30
CA CYS A 463 14.22 30.98 17.63
C CYS A 463 13.18 30.17 18.41
N LEU A 464 12.29 29.48 17.67
CA LEU A 464 11.33 28.54 18.23
C LEU A 464 11.82 27.10 18.03
N PRO A 465 11.62 26.20 19.02
CA PRO A 465 11.88 24.78 18.86
C PRO A 465 10.96 24.19 17.78
N VAL A 466 11.53 23.38 16.89
CA VAL A 466 10.79 22.69 15.83
C VAL A 466 10.31 21.33 16.32
N ILE A 467 9.00 21.10 16.27
CA ILE A 467 8.36 19.84 16.63
C ILE A 467 8.31 18.91 15.43
N GLU A 468 8.81 17.69 15.59
CA GLU A 468 8.79 16.62 14.59
C GLU A 468 7.79 15.51 14.98
N GLY A 469 7.29 14.75 13.98
CA GLY A 469 6.28 13.70 14.19
C GLY A 469 6.66 12.67 15.26
N ARG A 470 7.93 12.31 15.33
CA ARG A 470 8.49 11.39 16.34
C ARG A 470 8.38 11.88 17.79
N MET A 471 8.12 13.16 18.01
CA MET A 471 7.93 13.77 19.34
C MET A 471 6.47 13.72 19.80
N VAL A 472 5.55 13.28 18.93
CA VAL A 472 4.10 13.25 19.17
C VAL A 472 3.64 11.80 19.33
N GLN A 473 2.99 11.52 20.46
CA GLN A 473 2.29 10.28 20.76
C GLN A 473 0.89 10.59 21.28
N PRO A 474 -0.02 9.59 21.43
CA PRO A 474 -1.37 9.84 21.94
C PRO A 474 -1.34 10.60 23.27
N HIS A 475 -1.87 11.83 23.27
CA HIS A 475 -1.88 12.81 24.37
C HIS A 475 -0.53 13.39 24.81
N ARG A 476 0.59 13.02 24.18
CA ARG A 476 1.94 13.31 24.67
C ARG A 476 2.78 14.08 23.66
N LEU A 477 3.29 15.25 24.06
CA LEU A 477 4.26 16.04 23.30
C LEU A 477 5.62 16.01 24.00
N GLY A 478 6.67 15.66 23.26
CA GLY A 478 8.03 15.55 23.81
C GLY A 478 8.34 14.17 24.39
N CYS A 479 7.73 13.12 23.84
CA CYS A 479 7.98 11.73 24.25
C CYS A 479 9.33 11.19 23.75
N LYS A 480 10.04 11.92 22.88
CA LYS A 480 11.40 11.58 22.42
C LYS A 480 12.27 12.84 22.40
N SER A 481 13.52 12.71 22.85
CA SER A 481 14.53 13.77 22.85
C SER A 481 15.63 13.47 21.84
N TYR A 482 15.99 14.47 21.03
CA TYR A 482 17.10 14.35 20.09
C TYR A 482 18.44 14.19 20.82
N VAL A 483 19.31 13.31 20.32
CA VAL A 483 20.66 13.07 20.85
C VAL A 483 21.71 13.48 19.81
N SER A 484 21.69 12.86 18.64
CA SER A 484 22.71 13.07 17.59
C SER A 484 22.25 12.56 16.22
N GLY A 485 23.05 12.77 15.18
CA GLY A 485 22.81 12.25 13.82
C GLY A 485 21.80 13.05 13.00
N GLU A 486 21.49 12.60 11.78
CA GLU A 486 20.55 13.26 10.88
C GLU A 486 19.73 12.25 10.06
N GLY A 487 18.59 12.68 9.54
CA GLY A 487 17.75 11.83 8.69
C GLY A 487 17.36 10.52 9.39
N ARG A 488 17.57 9.39 8.70
CA ARG A 488 17.27 8.04 9.22
C ARG A 488 18.26 7.54 10.29
N SER A 489 19.46 8.11 10.36
CA SER A 489 20.47 7.75 11.38
C SER A 489 20.40 8.64 12.63
N ALA A 490 19.43 9.57 12.69
CA ALA A 490 19.23 10.39 13.87
C ALA A 490 18.85 9.53 15.09
N VAL A 491 19.61 9.68 16.17
CA VAL A 491 19.42 8.99 17.44
C VAL A 491 18.52 9.83 18.34
N TRP A 492 17.47 9.18 18.84
CA TRP A 492 16.50 9.78 19.75
C TRP A 492 16.33 8.88 20.96
N GLN A 493 16.26 9.49 22.13
CA GLN A 493 16.01 8.79 23.38
C GLN A 493 14.53 8.88 23.74
N ASN A 494 13.92 7.76 24.12
CA ASN A 494 12.53 7.72 24.58
C ASN A 494 12.41 8.31 25.99
N ILE A 495 11.41 9.17 26.18
CA ILE A 495 11.10 9.83 27.46
C ILE A 495 9.86 9.18 28.07
N GLN A 496 9.94 8.82 29.35
CA GLN A 496 8.89 8.10 30.05
C GLN A 496 7.56 8.87 30.10
N PRO A 497 6.40 8.17 30.07
CA PRO A 497 5.14 8.78 30.44
C PRO A 497 5.27 9.47 31.80
N GLY A 498 4.76 10.71 31.88
CA GLY A 498 4.93 11.53 33.08
C GLY A 498 6.19 12.41 33.09
N GLN A 499 7.07 12.29 32.10
CA GLN A 499 8.32 13.08 32.01
C GLN A 499 8.53 13.78 30.68
N SER A 500 7.50 13.82 29.83
CA SER A 500 7.62 14.36 28.47
C SER A 500 8.13 15.79 28.48
N ARG A 501 9.07 16.09 27.58
CA ARG A 501 9.69 17.40 27.46
C ARG A 501 10.14 17.66 26.02
N VAL A 502 10.01 18.90 25.58
CA VAL A 502 10.45 19.30 24.23
C VAL A 502 11.98 19.39 24.19
N ALA A 503 12.61 18.50 23.43
CA ALA A 503 14.05 18.47 23.19
C ALA A 503 14.30 18.21 21.69
N PRO A 504 14.19 19.25 20.85
CA PRO A 504 14.15 19.11 19.40
C PRO A 504 15.55 19.00 18.79
N GLN A 505 15.62 18.51 17.55
CA GLN A 505 16.83 18.57 16.74
C GLN A 505 17.09 19.96 16.16
N PHE A 506 16.03 20.69 15.83
CA PHE A 506 16.10 21.94 15.09
C PHE A 506 15.35 23.07 15.79
N TRP A 507 15.80 24.27 15.53
CA TRP A 507 15.21 25.54 15.93
C TRP A 507 15.06 26.42 14.70
N LEU A 508 14.01 27.23 14.65
CA LEU A 508 13.72 28.13 13.53
C LEU A 508 13.66 29.58 14.03
N PRO A 509 14.43 30.52 13.44
CA PRO A 509 14.24 31.95 13.68
C PRO A 509 12.81 32.38 13.36
N LEU A 510 12.15 33.07 14.28
CA LEU A 510 10.75 33.50 14.07
C LEU A 510 10.59 34.40 12.83
N SER A 511 11.62 35.17 12.47
CA SER A 511 11.66 35.98 11.26
C SER A 511 11.65 35.19 9.95
N ALA A 512 11.98 33.89 9.99
CA ALA A 512 11.91 32.99 8.84
C ALA A 512 10.56 32.27 8.72
N ALA A 513 9.69 32.36 9.73
CA ALA A 513 8.35 31.79 9.70
C ALA A 513 7.38 32.67 8.90
N SER A 514 6.39 32.06 8.25
CA SER A 514 5.30 32.82 7.63
C SER A 514 4.47 33.57 8.67
N ALA A 515 3.70 34.57 8.24
CA ALA A 515 2.77 35.28 9.13
C ALA A 515 1.76 34.33 9.79
N GLU A 516 1.27 33.35 9.03
CA GLU A 516 0.37 32.30 9.51
C GLU A 516 1.02 31.44 10.60
N ALA A 517 2.22 30.90 10.33
CA ALA A 517 2.95 30.07 11.29
C ALA A 517 3.33 30.87 12.56
N THR A 518 3.66 32.16 12.40
CA THR A 518 3.90 33.08 13.52
C THR A 518 2.64 33.29 14.36
N ARG A 519 1.47 33.45 13.74
CA ARG A 519 0.20 33.58 14.46
C ARG A 519 -0.14 32.30 15.22
N ARG A 520 0.00 31.13 14.59
CA ARG A 520 -0.30 29.83 15.21
C ARG A 520 0.64 29.46 16.35
N SER A 521 1.94 29.73 16.22
CA SER A 521 2.92 29.43 17.27
C SER A 521 2.71 30.24 18.56
N ARG A 522 1.88 31.29 18.54
CA ARG A 522 1.52 32.08 19.73
C ARG A 522 0.29 31.56 20.47
N ARG A 523 -0.35 30.49 19.99
CA ARG A 523 -1.58 29.94 20.56
C ARG A 523 -1.43 28.46 20.87
N MET A 524 -2.24 28.01 21.82
CA MET A 524 -2.50 26.60 22.02
C MET A 524 -3.27 26.06 20.82
N ARG A 525 -2.93 24.84 20.40
CA ARG A 525 -3.56 24.13 19.28
C ARG A 525 -3.30 22.64 19.41
N VAL A 526 -3.90 21.83 18.57
CA VAL A 526 -3.57 20.39 18.52
C VAL A 526 -2.68 20.11 17.33
N GLY A 527 -1.74 19.19 17.48
CA GLY A 527 -0.88 18.69 16.41
C GLY A 527 -0.92 17.17 16.40
N PHE A 528 -0.85 16.58 15.21
CA PHE A 528 -0.85 15.13 15.05
C PHE A 528 0.29 14.66 14.16
N CYS A 529 0.85 13.48 14.44
CA CYS A 529 1.83 12.87 13.54
C CYS A 529 1.08 12.40 12.28
N ASP A 530 1.37 12.99 11.11
CA ASP A 530 0.73 12.58 9.86
C ASP A 530 1.28 11.25 9.34
N ILE A 531 2.47 10.81 9.78
CA ILE A 531 3.08 9.55 9.35
C ILE A 531 2.48 8.38 10.12
N THR A 532 1.94 7.43 9.38
CA THR A 532 1.33 6.23 9.91
C THR A 532 1.65 5.01 9.05
N GLY A 533 1.13 3.83 9.40
CA GLY A 533 1.29 2.61 8.64
C GLY A 533 0.73 1.40 9.37
N GLN A 534 0.52 0.31 8.63
CA GLN A 534 -0.12 -0.90 9.19
C GLN A 534 0.70 -1.60 10.28
N THR A 535 2.02 -1.40 10.29
CA THR A 535 2.91 -1.97 11.29
C THR A 535 3.02 -1.10 12.54
N ASN A 536 2.29 0.02 12.61
CA ASN A 536 2.28 0.88 13.77
C ASN A 536 1.24 0.36 14.77
N GLU A 537 1.59 0.46 16.05
CA GLU A 537 0.67 0.15 17.17
C GLU A 537 -0.57 1.06 17.13
N ARG A 538 -0.41 2.31 16.72
CA ARG A 538 -1.48 3.32 16.60
C ARG A 538 -1.41 4.00 15.23
N SER A 539 -2.57 4.32 14.65
CA SER A 539 -2.61 5.06 13.38
C SER A 539 -2.77 6.55 13.57
N MET A 540 -3.49 6.96 14.61
CA MET A 540 -3.65 8.35 15.01
C MET A 540 -2.84 8.63 16.27
N MET A 541 -2.02 9.68 16.22
CA MET A 541 -1.24 10.15 17.36
C MET A 541 -1.31 11.66 17.40
N ALA A 542 -2.10 12.19 18.34
CA ALA A 542 -2.28 13.63 18.51
C ALA A 542 -1.91 14.07 19.92
N ALA A 543 -1.39 15.29 20.04
CA ALA A 543 -1.05 15.93 21.30
C ALA A 543 -1.38 17.42 21.27
N LEU A 544 -1.58 17.98 22.46
CA LEU A 544 -1.69 19.43 22.64
C LEU A 544 -0.34 20.09 22.36
N ILE A 545 -0.33 21.11 21.51
CA ILE A 545 0.84 21.90 21.16
C ILE A 545 0.74 23.25 21.89
N PRO A 546 1.67 23.57 22.80
CA PRO A 546 1.65 24.82 23.53
C PRO A 546 2.08 26.00 22.63
N PRO A 547 1.84 27.25 23.06
CA PRO A 547 2.49 28.41 22.46
C PRO A 547 4.01 28.34 22.65
N GLY A 548 4.76 29.03 21.79
CA GLY A 548 6.22 29.10 21.86
C GLY A 548 6.96 27.97 21.15
N VAL A 549 6.27 27.17 20.32
CA VAL A 549 6.87 26.12 19.48
C VAL A 549 6.31 26.18 18.06
N ILE A 550 7.04 25.64 17.09
CA ILE A 550 6.61 25.56 15.68
C ILE A 550 6.63 24.12 15.17
N CYS A 551 5.64 23.73 14.38
CA CYS A 551 5.48 22.34 13.95
C CYS A 551 6.00 22.10 12.52
N GLY A 552 6.87 21.10 12.37
CA GLY A 552 7.30 20.61 11.07
C GLY A 552 6.14 20.03 10.25
N ASN A 553 6.36 19.83 8.95
CA ASN A 553 5.29 19.37 8.05
C ASN A 553 4.72 17.98 8.33
N LYS A 554 5.41 17.20 9.18
CA LYS A 554 4.95 15.89 9.66
C LYS A 554 4.20 15.96 10.99
N VAL A 555 3.94 17.19 11.46
CA VAL A 555 3.05 17.51 12.56
C VAL A 555 2.08 18.61 12.11
N PRO A 556 1.12 18.34 11.21
CA PRO A 556 0.06 19.29 10.93
C PRO A 556 -0.65 19.74 12.21
N THR A 557 -1.02 21.01 12.27
CA THR A 557 -1.79 21.58 13.38
C THR A 557 -3.23 21.84 12.99
N ILE A 558 -4.13 21.68 13.95
CA ILE A 558 -5.58 21.87 13.81
C ILE A 558 -6.09 22.85 14.88
N SER A 559 -7.00 23.72 14.47
CA SER A 559 -7.80 24.61 15.30
C SER A 559 -9.26 24.61 14.83
N PHE A 560 -10.18 25.06 15.68
CA PHE A 560 -11.62 25.13 15.36
C PHE A 560 -12.07 26.60 15.43
N PRO A 561 -12.08 27.35 14.32
CA PRO A 561 -12.38 28.78 14.34
C PRO A 561 -13.79 29.12 14.83
N ASN A 562 -14.76 28.23 14.58
CA ASN A 562 -16.16 28.40 14.99
C ASN A 562 -16.40 28.08 16.48
N ASP A 563 -15.45 27.43 17.14
CA ASP A 563 -15.43 27.20 18.58
C ASP A 563 -13.98 27.20 19.07
N PRO A 564 -13.39 28.38 19.31
CA PRO A 564 -11.98 28.53 19.64
C PRO A 564 -11.66 28.18 21.11
N SER A 565 -12.56 27.48 21.81
CA SER A 565 -12.37 27.08 23.20
C SER A 565 -11.31 25.98 23.34
N ASP A 566 -10.58 26.00 24.47
CA ASP A 566 -9.68 24.90 24.82
C ASP A 566 -10.44 23.58 24.98
N ASP A 567 -11.68 23.63 25.47
CA ASP A 567 -12.53 22.46 25.65
C ASP A 567 -12.79 21.74 24.32
N ARG A 568 -12.99 22.48 23.22
CA ARG A 568 -13.09 21.89 21.88
C ARG A 568 -11.82 21.14 21.49
N LEU A 569 -10.64 21.72 21.76
CA LEU A 569 -9.35 21.07 21.49
C LEU A 569 -9.19 19.79 22.31
N PHE A 570 -9.50 19.82 23.60
CA PHE A 570 -9.41 18.66 24.49
C PHE A 570 -10.41 17.56 24.14
N LEU A 571 -11.65 17.92 23.78
CA LEU A 571 -12.65 16.96 23.34
C LEU A 571 -12.22 16.25 22.05
N TRP A 572 -11.75 17.02 21.06
CA TRP A 572 -11.20 16.44 19.84
C TRP A 572 -10.03 15.49 20.13
N LEU A 573 -9.10 15.94 20.99
CA LEU A 573 -7.92 15.16 21.37
C LEU A 573 -8.30 13.83 22.06
N ALA A 574 -9.33 13.82 22.90
CA ALA A 574 -9.86 12.61 23.53
C ALA A 574 -10.45 11.65 22.50
N ILE A 575 -11.25 12.17 21.56
CA ILE A 575 -11.90 11.35 20.53
C ILE A 575 -10.88 10.71 19.60
N VAL A 576 -9.97 11.49 19.01
CA VAL A 576 -9.12 10.98 17.92
C VAL A 576 -7.98 10.07 18.39
N ASN A 577 -7.60 10.16 19.67
CA ASN A 577 -6.63 9.25 20.26
C ASN A 577 -7.27 7.95 20.79
N SER A 578 -8.59 7.81 20.67
CA SER A 578 -9.28 6.60 21.09
C SER A 578 -9.07 5.41 20.13
N LEU A 579 -9.14 4.18 20.65
CA LEU A 579 -9.09 2.97 19.83
C LEU A 579 -10.23 2.89 18.79
N PRO A 580 -11.50 3.22 19.09
CA PRO A 580 -12.57 3.24 18.10
C PRO A 580 -12.32 4.20 16.93
N PHE A 581 -11.85 5.41 17.19
CA PHE A 581 -11.52 6.34 16.10
C PHE A 581 -10.31 5.86 15.29
N ASP A 582 -9.26 5.36 15.95
CA ASP A 582 -8.09 4.80 15.29
C ASP A 582 -8.47 3.63 14.38
N TRP A 583 -9.39 2.76 14.82
CA TRP A 583 -9.94 1.68 14.02
C TRP A 583 -10.65 2.18 12.75
N LEU A 584 -11.51 3.20 12.84
CA LEU A 584 -12.12 3.82 11.65
C LEU A 584 -11.07 4.36 10.68
N LEU A 585 -10.07 5.06 11.21
CA LEU A 585 -8.98 5.61 10.40
C LEU A 585 -8.18 4.50 9.70
N ARG A 586 -7.91 3.38 10.37
CA ARG A 586 -7.20 2.21 9.81
C ARG A 586 -7.89 1.61 8.59
N ARG A 587 -9.20 1.77 8.45
CA ARG A 587 -9.95 1.26 7.30
C ARG A 587 -9.69 2.04 6.02
N ILE A 588 -9.18 3.26 6.11
CA ILE A 588 -9.06 4.15 4.94
C ILE A 588 -7.65 4.73 4.76
N VAL A 589 -6.87 4.79 5.83
CA VAL A 589 -5.52 5.39 5.79
C VAL A 589 -4.49 4.44 5.21
N THR A 590 -3.45 5.01 4.60
CA THR A 590 -2.29 4.25 4.11
C THR A 590 -1.07 4.49 4.99
N THR A 591 -0.21 5.42 4.58
CA THR A 591 1.04 5.77 5.26
C THR A 591 1.04 7.22 5.73
N THR A 592 0.06 8.01 5.29
CA THR A 592 -0.10 9.41 5.69
C THR A 592 -1.56 9.70 6.04
N VAL A 593 -1.78 10.33 7.19
CA VAL A 593 -3.07 10.89 7.61
C VAL A 593 -3.30 12.23 6.89
N ASN A 594 -3.77 12.16 5.64
CA ASN A 594 -4.08 13.37 4.86
C ASN A 594 -5.36 14.04 5.37
N TYR A 595 -5.49 15.36 5.17
CA TYR A 595 -6.65 16.11 5.68
C TYR A 595 -7.98 15.64 5.11
N PHE A 596 -8.04 15.30 3.82
CA PHE A 596 -9.26 14.76 3.21
C PHE A 596 -9.71 13.44 3.85
N VAL A 597 -8.76 12.64 4.36
CA VAL A 597 -9.06 11.39 5.09
C VAL A 597 -9.73 11.73 6.42
N LEU A 598 -9.17 12.67 7.20
CA LEU A 598 -9.79 13.12 8.46
C LEU A 598 -11.16 13.77 8.24
N LEU A 599 -11.29 14.62 7.23
CA LEU A 599 -12.54 15.29 6.87
C LEU A 599 -13.63 14.31 6.39
N SER A 600 -13.22 13.17 5.83
CA SER A 600 -14.15 12.11 5.40
C SER A 600 -14.65 11.22 6.54
N LEU A 601 -14.06 11.30 7.73
CA LEU A 601 -14.52 10.58 8.92
C LEU A 601 -15.52 11.45 9.70
N ARG A 602 -16.43 10.77 10.38
CA ARG A 602 -17.46 11.41 11.19
C ARG A 602 -17.11 11.17 12.66
N LEU A 603 -17.12 12.23 13.47
CA LEU A 603 -16.87 12.17 14.90
C LEU A 603 -18.13 11.66 15.62
N PRO A 604 -18.05 11.05 16.82
CA PRO A 604 -19.26 10.65 17.53
C PRO A 604 -20.09 11.90 17.86
N ASN A 605 -21.42 11.77 17.85
CA ASN A 605 -22.31 12.90 18.12
C ASN A 605 -22.33 13.25 19.61
N LEU A 606 -21.44 14.17 20.00
CA LEU A 606 -21.29 14.65 21.35
C LEU A 606 -21.52 16.16 21.40
N ASP A 607 -22.58 16.58 22.10
CA ASP A 607 -22.73 17.96 22.55
C ASP A 607 -21.62 18.24 23.57
N ILE A 608 -20.88 19.35 23.38
CA ILE A 608 -19.76 19.74 24.24
C ILE A 608 -20.17 19.87 25.71
N ASN A 609 -21.42 20.21 26.01
CA ASN A 609 -21.96 20.37 27.36
C ASN A 609 -22.52 19.07 27.96
N SER A 610 -22.61 18.00 27.16
CA SER A 610 -23.08 16.70 27.66
C SER A 610 -22.11 16.11 28.70
N LEU A 611 -22.64 15.32 29.64
CA LEU A 611 -21.81 14.66 30.65
C LEU A 611 -20.65 13.82 30.05
N PRO A 612 -20.85 13.02 28.98
CA PRO A 612 -19.75 12.29 28.36
C PRO A 612 -18.68 13.20 27.75
N ALA A 613 -19.07 14.31 27.09
CA ALA A 613 -18.13 15.24 26.50
C ALA A 613 -17.32 15.99 27.56
N GLN A 614 -17.98 16.51 28.59
CA GLN A 614 -17.32 17.16 29.73
C GLN A 614 -16.36 16.22 30.45
N ARG A 615 -16.72 14.93 30.56
CA ARG A 615 -15.82 13.92 31.12
C ARG A 615 -14.61 13.67 30.22
N LEU A 616 -14.79 13.52 28.91
CA LEU A 616 -13.69 13.37 27.95
C LEU A 616 -12.73 14.57 27.96
N ILE A 617 -13.26 15.79 28.06
CA ILE A 617 -12.46 17.02 28.22
C ILE A 617 -11.62 16.96 29.49
N SER A 618 -12.24 16.63 30.63
CA SER A 618 -11.56 16.49 31.92
C SER A 618 -10.46 15.42 31.87
N VAL A 619 -10.75 14.28 31.24
CA VAL A 619 -9.79 13.18 31.03
C VAL A 619 -8.60 13.66 30.20
N ALA A 620 -8.82 14.33 29.07
CA ALA A 620 -7.74 14.81 28.21
C ALA A 620 -6.89 15.91 28.88
N ARG A 621 -7.51 16.82 29.64
CA ARG A 621 -6.79 17.80 30.48
C ARG A 621 -5.93 17.07 31.51
N LYS A 622 -6.47 16.07 32.20
CA LYS A 622 -5.74 15.35 33.25
C LYS A 622 -4.58 14.52 32.68
N LEU A 623 -4.77 13.90 31.52
CA LEU A 623 -3.70 13.19 30.80
C LEU A 623 -2.53 14.13 30.49
N HIS A 624 -2.83 15.35 30.02
CA HIS A 624 -1.81 16.36 29.75
C HIS A 624 -1.06 16.77 31.03
N GLU A 625 -1.77 17.05 32.12
CA GLU A 625 -1.16 17.40 33.42
C GLU A 625 -0.24 16.29 33.95
N LEU A 626 -0.73 15.03 33.96
CA LEU A 626 0.02 13.90 34.50
C LEU A 626 1.29 13.62 33.68
N ASP A 627 1.24 13.79 32.35
CA ASP A 627 2.41 13.57 31.49
C ASP A 627 3.49 14.66 31.66
N GLN A 628 3.10 15.86 32.10
CA GLN A 628 4.00 16.99 32.39
C GLN A 628 4.43 17.08 33.86
N SER A 629 3.89 16.22 34.74
CA SER A 629 4.11 16.25 36.19
C SER A 629 5.54 15.94 36.65
N LYS A 630 6.42 15.50 35.73
CA LYS A 630 7.76 14.96 36.00
C LYS A 630 7.77 13.68 36.86
N ASN A 631 6.61 13.06 37.06
CA ASN A 631 6.44 11.82 37.81
C ASN A 631 6.24 10.63 36.86
N SER A 632 7.19 9.69 36.82
CA SER A 632 7.07 8.43 36.05
C SER A 632 6.95 7.21 36.96
N SER A 633 6.40 7.38 38.17
CA SER A 633 6.09 6.24 39.04
C SER A 633 5.09 5.31 38.38
N PHE A 634 5.15 4.02 38.73
CA PHE A 634 4.22 3.01 38.23
C PHE A 634 2.76 3.44 38.39
N GLU A 635 2.38 3.97 39.56
CA GLU A 635 1.02 4.46 39.83
C GLU A 635 0.63 5.65 38.94
N ASN A 636 1.54 6.56 38.61
CA ASN A 636 1.23 7.66 37.70
C ASN A 636 1.00 7.16 36.27
N VAL A 637 1.84 6.23 35.80
CA VAL A 637 1.69 5.64 34.46
C VAL A 637 0.42 4.79 34.38
N TRP A 638 0.11 4.03 35.44
CA TRP A 638 -1.15 3.29 35.56
C TRP A 638 -2.35 4.23 35.51
N ARG A 639 -2.30 5.36 36.23
CA ARG A 639 -3.36 6.37 36.20
C ARG A 639 -3.56 6.98 34.81
N ILE A 640 -2.49 7.24 34.08
CA ILE A 640 -2.56 7.67 32.66
C ILE A 640 -3.28 6.60 31.83
N ALA A 641 -2.98 5.33 32.05
CA ALA A 641 -3.60 4.23 31.31
C ALA A 641 -5.10 4.06 31.62
N GLU A 642 -5.50 4.20 32.89
CA GLU A 642 -6.91 4.20 33.29
C GLU A 642 -7.72 5.31 32.62
N LEU A 643 -7.15 6.53 32.56
CA LEU A 643 -7.80 7.66 31.91
C LEU A 643 -7.94 7.45 30.39
N ARG A 644 -6.95 6.83 29.73
CA ARG A 644 -7.07 6.44 28.32
C ARG A 644 -8.13 5.37 28.10
N CYS A 645 -8.19 4.37 28.98
CA CYS A 645 -9.24 3.36 28.98
C CYS A 645 -10.63 3.97 29.13
N GLU A 646 -10.79 4.93 30.06
CA GLU A 646 -12.05 5.63 30.26
C GLU A 646 -12.48 6.41 29.01
N ALA A 647 -11.54 7.10 28.35
CA ALA A 647 -11.80 7.78 27.09
C ALA A 647 -12.25 6.80 25.98
N ASP A 648 -11.58 5.65 25.84
CA ASP A 648 -11.95 4.62 24.86
C ASP A 648 -13.37 4.10 25.07
N VAL A 649 -13.76 3.81 26.31
CA VAL A 649 -15.13 3.35 26.65
C VAL A 649 -16.16 4.43 26.32
N LEU A 650 -15.91 5.68 26.71
CA LEU A 650 -16.84 6.79 26.46
C LEU A 650 -17.00 7.06 24.95
N VAL A 651 -15.91 7.02 24.19
CA VAL A 651 -15.95 7.22 22.73
C VAL A 651 -16.63 6.05 22.03
N ALA A 652 -16.35 4.80 22.43
CA ALA A 652 -17.02 3.62 21.89
C ALA A 652 -18.55 3.69 22.10
N ARG A 653 -18.99 4.08 23.31
CA ARG A 653 -20.42 4.30 23.61
C ARG A 653 -21.01 5.42 22.78
N ALA A 654 -20.28 6.51 22.59
CA ALA A 654 -20.74 7.65 21.80
C ALA A 654 -20.89 7.32 20.30
N TYR A 655 -20.15 6.32 19.81
CA TYR A 655 -20.35 5.71 18.49
C TYR A 655 -21.45 4.63 18.45
N GLY A 656 -22.05 4.32 19.60
CA GLY A 656 -23.07 3.28 19.75
C GLY A 656 -22.53 1.86 19.76
N CYS A 657 -21.21 1.65 19.92
CA CYS A 657 -20.60 0.32 19.91
C CYS A 657 -21.15 -0.58 21.03
N SER A 658 -21.27 -1.88 20.76
CA SER A 658 -21.48 -2.93 21.76
C SER A 658 -20.15 -3.45 22.32
N GLU A 659 -20.20 -4.40 23.25
CA GLU A 659 -19.01 -5.14 23.69
C GLU A 659 -18.37 -5.92 22.53
N ASP A 660 -19.19 -6.62 21.73
CA ASP A 660 -18.70 -7.40 20.58
C ASP A 660 -18.02 -6.49 19.54
N ASP A 661 -18.56 -5.29 19.31
CA ASP A 661 -17.94 -4.29 18.46
C ASP A 661 -16.55 -3.89 18.99
N LEU A 662 -16.41 -3.75 20.32
CA LEU A 662 -15.14 -3.41 20.95
C LEU A 662 -14.11 -4.54 20.84
N ARG A 663 -14.55 -5.79 21.01
CA ARG A 663 -13.71 -6.97 20.77
C ARG A 663 -13.27 -7.06 19.31
N LEU A 664 -14.17 -6.79 18.37
CA LEU A 664 -13.85 -6.73 16.94
C LEU A 664 -12.83 -5.64 16.64
N ILE A 665 -12.97 -4.45 17.25
CA ILE A 665 -12.00 -3.35 17.13
C ILE A 665 -10.61 -3.78 17.58
N LEU A 666 -10.51 -4.45 18.73
CA LEU A 666 -9.23 -4.84 19.34
C LEU A 666 -8.43 -5.85 18.50
N GLN A 667 -9.10 -6.65 17.65
CA GLN A 667 -8.42 -7.59 16.74
C GLN A 667 -7.46 -6.91 15.75
N ASP A 668 -7.65 -5.63 15.43
CA ASP A 668 -6.75 -4.85 14.56
C ASP A 668 -5.60 -4.14 15.29
N PHE A 669 -5.45 -4.38 16.60
CA PHE A 669 -4.35 -3.86 17.39
C PHE A 669 -3.42 -4.97 17.92
N PRO A 670 -2.93 -5.91 17.07
CA PRO A 670 -2.11 -7.04 17.52
C PRO A 670 -0.73 -6.65 18.04
N LEU A 671 -0.36 -5.37 17.90
CA LEU A 671 0.90 -4.81 18.41
C LEU A 671 0.71 -4.05 19.73
N LEU A 672 -0.54 -3.88 20.18
CA LEU A 672 -0.84 -3.36 21.51
C LEU A 672 -0.21 -4.31 22.54
N ASP A 673 0.30 -3.75 23.63
CA ASP A 673 0.97 -4.50 24.71
C ASP A 673 2.21 -5.30 24.30
N ARG A 674 2.74 -5.12 23.08
CA ARG A 674 3.96 -5.79 22.66
C ARG A 674 5.10 -5.47 23.64
N GLY A 675 5.70 -6.50 24.20
CA GLY A 675 6.77 -6.38 25.18
C GLY A 675 6.31 -6.28 26.64
N GLN A 676 5.00 -6.10 26.90
CA GLN A 676 4.43 -6.20 28.25
C GLN A 676 4.51 -7.64 28.78
N PRO A 677 4.64 -7.85 30.10
CA PRO A 677 4.71 -9.18 30.69
C PRO A 677 3.34 -9.86 30.59
N ALA A 678 3.34 -11.10 30.08
CA ALA A 678 2.14 -11.93 30.01
C ALA A 678 1.90 -12.63 31.35
N ILE A 679 0.63 -12.92 31.66
CA ILE A 679 0.29 -13.77 32.79
C ILE A 679 0.71 -15.23 32.54
N HIS A 680 0.82 -16.03 33.60
CA HIS A 680 1.34 -17.39 33.50
C HIS A 680 0.49 -18.26 32.55
N GLY A 681 1.14 -18.89 31.57
CA GLY A 681 0.50 -19.76 30.57
C GLY A 681 0.19 -19.08 29.24
N GLU A 682 0.38 -17.76 29.12
CA GLU A 682 0.11 -17.01 27.90
C GLU A 682 1.39 -16.62 27.15
N THR A 683 1.29 -16.57 25.81
CA THR A 683 2.43 -16.22 24.94
C THR A 683 2.64 -14.72 24.79
N SER A 684 1.61 -13.91 25.09
CA SER A 684 1.60 -12.47 24.91
C SER A 684 0.67 -11.82 25.93
N SER A 685 1.01 -10.60 26.35
CA SER A 685 0.16 -9.80 27.23
C SER A 685 -1.09 -9.30 26.51
N THR A 686 -2.23 -9.32 27.21
CA THR A 686 -3.53 -8.75 26.78
C THR A 686 -4.00 -7.63 27.71
N ILE A 687 -3.11 -7.08 28.54
CA ILE A 687 -3.47 -6.18 29.65
C ILE A 687 -4.36 -4.99 29.24
N THR A 688 -4.16 -4.40 28.06
CA THR A 688 -5.00 -3.32 27.56
C THR A 688 -6.40 -3.79 27.23
N GLU A 689 -6.53 -4.94 26.55
CA GLU A 689 -7.82 -5.57 26.29
C GLU A 689 -8.54 -5.91 27.59
N ASP A 690 -7.85 -6.53 28.55
CA ASP A 690 -8.43 -6.93 29.83
C ASP A 690 -8.95 -5.73 30.63
N VAL A 691 -8.15 -4.65 30.72
CA VAL A 691 -8.55 -3.42 31.43
C VAL A 691 -9.70 -2.72 30.72
N LEU A 692 -9.67 -2.67 29.38
CA LEU A 692 -10.72 -2.03 28.59
C LEU A 692 -12.06 -2.75 28.70
N LEU A 693 -12.06 -4.07 28.54
CA LEU A 693 -13.27 -4.88 28.66
C LEU A 693 -13.81 -4.91 30.11
N SER A 694 -12.93 -4.97 31.11
CA SER A 694 -13.35 -4.83 32.51
C SER A 694 -13.98 -3.45 32.77
N ALA A 695 -13.41 -2.36 32.24
CA ALA A 695 -13.99 -1.02 32.35
C ALA A 695 -15.35 -0.90 31.62
N TRP A 696 -15.50 -1.55 30.48
CA TRP A 696 -16.76 -1.63 29.75
C TRP A 696 -17.86 -2.28 30.61
N LEU A 697 -17.55 -3.44 31.20
CA LEU A 697 -18.47 -4.28 31.94
C LEU A 697 -18.79 -3.78 33.36
N ARG A 698 -17.92 -3.01 34.01
CA ARG A 698 -18.21 -2.39 35.33
C ARG A 698 -19.44 -1.47 35.34
N ASN A 699 -19.91 -1.06 34.17
CA ASN A 699 -21.13 -0.27 34.02
C ASN A 699 -22.35 -1.10 33.56
N ALA A 700 -22.15 -2.39 33.26
CA ALA A 700 -23.22 -3.36 33.02
C ALA A 700 -23.59 -4.03 34.37
N GLU A 701 -24.81 -4.57 34.48
CA GLU A 701 -25.38 -5.07 35.74
C GLU A 701 -24.41 -5.98 36.55
N ALA A 702 -24.39 -5.78 37.87
CA ALA A 702 -23.54 -6.54 38.79
C ALA A 702 -23.91 -8.04 38.75
N GLY A 703 -22.90 -8.92 38.62
CA GLY A 703 -23.07 -10.38 38.62
C GLY A 703 -22.79 -11.09 37.29
N ASN A 704 -22.24 -10.40 36.27
CA ASN A 704 -21.80 -11.06 35.05
C ASN A 704 -20.48 -11.85 35.29
N GLU A 705 -20.56 -13.19 35.29
CA GLU A 705 -19.42 -14.11 35.44
C GLU A 705 -18.24 -13.77 34.50
N GLN A 706 -18.53 -13.29 33.29
CA GLN A 706 -17.51 -12.89 32.31
C GLN A 706 -16.73 -11.64 32.76
N ASN A 707 -17.38 -10.70 33.44
CA ASN A 707 -16.70 -9.53 34.01
C ASN A 707 -15.76 -9.94 35.15
N GLU A 708 -16.19 -10.87 36.00
CA GLU A 708 -15.37 -11.41 37.08
C GLU A 708 -14.13 -12.13 36.52
N GLN A 709 -14.29 -12.93 35.46
CA GLN A 709 -13.17 -13.60 34.80
C GLN A 709 -12.17 -12.62 34.19
N ILE A 710 -12.62 -11.56 33.52
CA ILE A 710 -11.73 -10.56 32.92
C ILE A 710 -11.04 -9.72 34.00
N ALA A 711 -11.78 -9.29 35.03
CA ALA A 711 -11.21 -8.56 36.16
C ALA A 711 -10.16 -9.38 36.91
N GLN A 712 -10.33 -10.71 37.01
CA GLN A 712 -9.36 -11.63 37.60
C GLN A 712 -8.04 -11.72 36.81
N ARG A 713 -7.99 -11.29 35.54
CA ARG A 713 -6.75 -11.24 34.73
C ARG A 713 -5.92 -9.98 34.96
N VAL A 714 -6.58 -8.86 35.27
CA VAL A 714 -5.94 -7.54 35.43
C VAL A 714 -4.97 -7.51 36.61
N GLU A 715 -5.38 -8.00 37.78
CA GLU A 715 -4.57 -7.95 39.00
C GLU A 715 -3.28 -8.79 38.91
N PRO A 716 -3.30 -10.05 38.44
CA PRO A 716 -2.08 -10.82 38.18
C PRO A 716 -1.14 -10.12 37.19
N ALA A 717 -1.66 -9.58 36.09
CA ALA A 717 -0.85 -8.87 35.10
C ALA A 717 -0.21 -7.60 35.70
N ARG A 718 -0.97 -6.82 36.48
CA ARG A 718 -0.47 -5.64 37.21
C ARG A 718 0.65 -6.02 38.19
N LYS A 719 0.51 -7.12 38.93
CA LYS A 719 1.55 -7.63 39.85
C LYS A 719 2.82 -8.05 39.12
N LEU A 720 2.71 -8.50 37.88
CA LEU A 720 3.86 -8.79 37.00
C LEU A 720 4.48 -7.52 36.38
N GLY A 721 3.92 -6.34 36.66
CA GLY A 721 4.39 -5.06 36.14
C GLY A 721 3.88 -4.73 34.73
N ALA A 722 2.83 -5.42 34.25
CA ALA A 722 2.18 -5.03 33.00
C ALA A 722 1.42 -3.73 33.16
N ILE A 723 1.50 -2.84 32.17
CA ILE A 723 0.76 -1.58 32.17
C ILE A 723 0.05 -1.44 30.81
N PRO A 724 -1.28 -1.21 30.81
CA PRO A 724 -2.01 -1.04 29.56
C PRO A 724 -1.61 0.25 28.84
N TYR A 725 -1.79 0.26 27.52
CA TYR A 725 -1.53 1.39 26.63
C TYR A 725 -0.07 1.90 26.59
N VAL A 726 0.87 1.18 27.18
CA VAL A 726 2.29 1.50 27.16
C VAL A 726 2.94 0.80 25.96
N SER A 727 3.34 1.61 24.98
CA SER A 727 3.99 1.13 23.77
C SER A 727 5.30 0.40 24.07
N SER A 728 5.60 -0.61 23.24
CA SER A 728 6.83 -1.42 23.26
C SER A 728 8.11 -0.60 23.41
N GLU A 729 8.12 0.62 22.86
CA GLU A 729 9.26 1.55 22.92
C GLU A 729 9.61 2.07 24.33
N PHE A 730 8.70 1.96 25.31
CA PHE A 730 8.91 2.44 26.69
C PHE A 730 9.03 1.34 27.74
N VAL A 731 8.80 0.07 27.37
CA VAL A 731 8.62 -1.02 28.34
C VAL A 731 9.86 -1.31 29.17
N SER A 732 11.05 -1.36 28.55
CA SER A 732 12.31 -1.69 29.23
C SER A 732 12.57 -0.76 30.43
N ASN A 733 12.39 0.53 30.20
CA ASN A 733 12.66 1.59 31.15
C ASN A 733 11.64 1.65 32.31
N ILE A 734 10.39 1.21 32.08
CA ILE A 734 9.35 1.16 33.12
C ILE A 734 9.59 -0.03 34.03
N ARG A 735 10.00 -1.17 33.47
CA ARG A 735 10.32 -2.38 34.25
C ARG A 735 11.50 -2.20 35.19
N GLU A 736 12.54 -1.48 34.77
CA GLU A 736 13.68 -1.15 35.63
C GLU A 736 13.21 -0.44 36.92
N LYS A 737 12.36 0.58 36.79
CA LYS A 737 11.80 1.31 37.94
C LYS A 737 10.83 0.48 38.78
N PHE A 738 10.02 -0.38 38.16
CA PHE A 738 9.13 -1.26 38.90
C PHE A 738 9.93 -2.23 39.79
N ASN A 739 10.99 -2.83 39.23
CA ASN A 739 11.86 -3.75 39.97
C ASN A 739 12.67 -3.07 41.08
N GLU A 740 12.97 -1.77 40.94
CA GLU A 740 13.59 -0.97 42.02
C GLU A 740 12.65 -0.72 43.20
N VAL A 741 11.33 -0.73 42.98
CA VAL A 741 10.31 -0.48 44.03
C VAL A 741 9.87 -1.79 44.72
N VAL A 742 9.94 -2.92 44.00
CA VAL A 742 9.54 -4.25 44.51
C VAL A 742 10.67 -4.97 45.26
N ARG A 743 11.92 -4.52 45.09
CA ARG A 743 13.08 -4.90 45.92
C ARG A 743 13.17 -4.01 47.14
#